data_AF-A0AAY4D1W8-F1
#
_entry.id   AF-A0AAY4D1W8-F1
#
_cell.length_a   1.000
_cell.length_b   1.000
_cell.length_c   1.000
_cell.angle_alpha   90.00
_cell.angle_beta   90.00
_cell.angle_gamma   90.00
#
_symmetry.space_group_name_H-M   'P 1'
#
loop_
_entity.id
_entity.type
_entity.pdbx_description
1 polymer ?
#
loop_
_entity_poly.entity_id
_entity_poly.type
_entity_poly.pdbx_seq_one_letter_code
_entity_poly.pdbx_strand_id
1 'polypeptide(L)'
;MPSLRALLETGREFTEFLGDRKTITSRPELHKIYVDEFKRNGTSYNFASVLFALQKYNKASVTKAKVFLNAKSQVRTIYCDQWRAPPKRAGVRVAPEQNAGGEPAACDLAMNPVNQKQLARDVLQKLRKNRKELISNKGGIEIACDQKEFNGKVKFVIEDIKTLFVVKFSILNTAEGSVMFTYYTALHRFSCFNLVDEKRVTRTSPLLLGPGDCYMIEVQYQLHHYGHFPASLYFEFCSGAAASSKPFSIIRELEAVANITLPVELGPVAPYKQMLVTKLATVATVVEEGQPPVREDLCFLNSSVSHKSKILVKLKDYKYPQCLKDLVRQRLEDSEHLSPSAKQRLPAVRNLLNSALNMKNYSQRFHLLLHLEEIQLEVDIRKYDLHNQTMTLDKTNKNLLILKVPGVAENRPSVLRGDLLKVSKSGDKSQPLTVYTGYVHKVQLDNIILGFSKKLLQSLIPNMKFDVEFTISRYTLKLQHRAVDLATKHQLEKVLFPKENEGKAPTTPRLRMSNRALEENPEQMAAVQSIVSGNSKPAPYLIFGPPGTGKTVTLVEAICQIYKSSHSAHILACAPSNSASDLLCERLKKYVDARHLFRICASSRDPGTVSKNLLKHCNWDERQDCFVFPAKETVINFRIIVSTLLTAGRLVSGGIPAGHFTHIFVDEAGQTAEPECMVGIAGLLQPETGQLVLAGDPQQLGPILRSPLALQYGLGLSMLERLMSGNVLYQKSEESGQYNGHFVTKLLRNYRSHPAILKIPNELFYDNELQVYAEEKARKAFCNWKHLPKKGFPVIFHGVIGKDEREANSPSFFNEAEIKILVSYLLNLKNSHRKDGLPSLTSDHIGIIAPFRKQVEKIKKTLKAVNDLKEWSNIKVGSVEEFQGQERLIVLVSTVRSSINYVKMDQDFSIGFLANAKRFNVAMTRAKALLIVIGNPVILMKNPTWERFIRYCEEEGGYTGFDYKDSEGEEFLVARLAGLSLHVGSEDLEESPAQ
;
A
#
# COMPACT_ATOMS: atom_id res chain seq x y z
N MET A 1 -54.56 -11.03 5.69
CA MET A 1 -53.84 -9.76 5.41
C MET A 1 -53.23 -9.84 4.01
N PRO A 2 -53.28 -8.79 3.19
CA PRO A 2 -52.71 -8.84 1.84
C PRO A 2 -51.19 -9.04 1.87
N SER A 3 -50.66 -9.74 0.86
CA SER A 3 -49.22 -9.99 0.77
C SER A 3 -48.46 -8.68 0.56
N LEU A 4 -47.30 -8.56 1.20
CA LEU A 4 -46.43 -7.38 1.09
C LEU A 4 -45.94 -7.12 -0.35
N ARG A 5 -46.00 -8.13 -1.22
CA ARG A 5 -45.74 -8.00 -2.66
C ARG A 5 -46.91 -7.32 -3.37
N ALA A 6 -48.15 -7.74 -3.12
CA ALA A 6 -49.33 -7.11 -3.73
C ALA A 6 -49.47 -5.63 -3.34
N LEU A 7 -49.25 -5.30 -2.06
CA LEU A 7 -49.22 -3.91 -1.59
C LEU A 7 -48.09 -3.08 -2.23
N LEU A 8 -46.94 -3.70 -2.53
CA LEU A 8 -45.83 -3.04 -3.19
C LEU A 8 -46.13 -2.78 -4.66
N GLU A 9 -46.79 -3.71 -5.33
CA GLU A 9 -47.17 -3.62 -6.74
C GLU A 9 -48.19 -2.51 -6.95
N THR A 10 -49.27 -2.48 -6.17
CA THR A 10 -50.22 -1.35 -6.12
C THR A 10 -49.52 -0.03 -5.76
N GLY A 11 -48.49 -0.06 -4.91
CA GLY A 11 -47.68 1.11 -4.61
C GLY A 11 -46.81 1.60 -5.76
N ARG A 12 -46.32 0.69 -6.61
CA ARG A 12 -45.56 1.04 -7.81
C ARG A 12 -46.48 1.59 -8.89
N GLU A 13 -47.62 0.96 -9.10
CA GLU A 13 -48.68 1.46 -9.98
C GLU A 13 -49.14 2.85 -9.55
N PHE A 14 -49.35 3.08 -8.25
CA PHE A 14 -49.67 4.43 -7.75
C PHE A 14 -48.55 5.42 -8.02
N THR A 15 -47.30 5.00 -7.81
CA THR A 15 -46.14 5.86 -8.09
C THR A 15 -46.07 6.18 -9.58
N GLU A 16 -46.34 5.24 -10.47
CA GLU A 16 -46.39 5.45 -11.93
C GLU A 16 -47.57 6.33 -12.35
N PHE A 17 -48.76 6.10 -11.80
CA PHE A 17 -49.96 6.91 -12.02
C PHE A 17 -49.76 8.39 -11.69
N LEU A 18 -48.92 8.70 -10.70
CA LEU A 18 -48.61 10.09 -10.38
C LEU A 18 -47.84 10.80 -11.51
N GLY A 19 -47.08 10.09 -12.36
CA GLY A 19 -46.35 10.71 -13.47
C GLY A 19 -45.47 11.88 -13.02
N ASP A 20 -45.73 13.07 -13.55
CA ASP A 20 -45.03 14.32 -13.19
C ASP A 20 -45.41 14.86 -11.79
N ARG A 21 -46.53 14.39 -11.21
CA ARG A 21 -47.01 14.72 -9.86
C ARG A 21 -46.25 13.99 -8.75
N LYS A 22 -45.21 13.21 -9.08
CA LYS A 22 -44.28 12.58 -8.11
C LYS A 22 -43.53 13.58 -7.23
N THR A 23 -43.51 14.86 -7.61
CA THR A 23 -42.90 15.96 -6.83
C THR A 23 -43.75 16.41 -5.64
N ILE A 24 -45.04 16.02 -5.58
CA ILE A 24 -45.92 16.29 -4.44
C ILE A 24 -45.42 15.47 -3.24
N THR A 25 -45.05 16.16 -2.17
CA THR A 25 -44.53 15.51 -0.95
C THR A 25 -45.49 15.57 0.23
N SER A 26 -46.64 16.24 0.10
CA SER A 26 -47.65 16.38 1.14
C SER A 26 -48.42 15.07 1.36
N ARG A 27 -48.37 14.50 2.57
CA ARG A 27 -49.05 13.22 2.87
C ARG A 27 -50.58 13.28 2.72
N PRO A 28 -51.29 14.33 3.19
CA PRO A 28 -52.75 14.45 3.00
C PRO A 28 -53.14 14.57 1.53
N GLU A 29 -52.34 15.28 0.75
CA GLU A 29 -52.59 15.52 -0.67
C GLU A 29 -52.39 14.25 -1.50
N LEU A 30 -51.30 13.50 -1.26
CA LEU A 30 -51.10 12.19 -1.86
C LEU A 30 -52.16 11.17 -1.44
N HIS A 31 -52.63 11.22 -0.19
CA HIS A 31 -53.73 10.38 0.27
C HIS A 31 -55.02 10.72 -0.49
N LYS A 32 -55.31 12.01 -0.71
CA LYS A 32 -56.48 12.45 -1.46
C LYS A 32 -56.41 11.96 -2.92
N ILE A 33 -55.28 12.15 -3.59
CA ILE A 33 -55.06 11.65 -4.96
C ILE A 33 -55.19 10.12 -5.01
N TYR A 34 -54.65 9.41 -4.01
CA TYR A 34 -54.78 7.96 -3.93
C TYR A 34 -56.24 7.50 -3.81
N VAL A 35 -57.03 8.13 -2.96
CA VAL A 35 -58.43 7.71 -2.72
C VAL A 35 -59.37 8.17 -3.82
N ASP A 36 -59.24 9.42 -4.26
CA ASP A 36 -60.21 10.05 -5.17
C ASP A 36 -59.93 9.72 -6.64
N GLU A 37 -58.67 9.52 -7.01
CA GLU A 37 -58.27 9.33 -8.42
C GLU A 37 -57.73 7.93 -8.70
N PHE A 38 -56.83 7.40 -7.87
CA PHE A 38 -56.21 6.10 -8.13
C PHE A 38 -57.09 4.91 -7.71
N LYS A 39 -57.77 5.02 -6.56
CA LYS A 39 -58.59 3.93 -6.02
C LYS A 39 -59.83 3.60 -6.85
N ARG A 40 -60.37 4.60 -7.56
CA ARG A 40 -61.54 4.43 -8.43
C ARG A 40 -61.29 3.48 -9.61
N ASN A 41 -60.03 3.18 -9.94
CA ASN A 41 -59.63 2.23 -10.97
C ASN A 41 -59.52 0.76 -10.48
N GLY A 42 -60.18 0.40 -9.38
CA GLY A 42 -60.32 -1.00 -8.96
C GLY A 42 -59.31 -1.51 -7.90
N THR A 43 -58.62 -0.62 -7.17
CA THR A 43 -57.68 -1.06 -6.11
C THR A 43 -58.36 -1.22 -4.74
N SER A 44 -58.15 -2.37 -4.08
CA SER A 44 -58.79 -2.74 -2.81
C SER A 44 -58.02 -2.31 -1.56
N TYR A 45 -56.79 -1.79 -1.70
CA TYR A 45 -55.89 -1.51 -0.57
C TYR A 45 -55.93 -0.06 -0.10
N ASN A 46 -55.78 0.14 1.22
CA ASN A 46 -55.73 1.48 1.80
C ASN A 46 -54.34 2.13 1.63
N PHE A 47 -54.31 3.47 1.58
CA PHE A 47 -53.10 4.24 1.30
C PHE A 47 -51.98 3.99 2.33
N ALA A 48 -52.34 3.82 3.61
CA ALA A 48 -51.36 3.61 4.67
C ALA A 48 -50.60 2.29 4.50
N SER A 49 -51.28 1.21 4.12
CA SER A 49 -50.69 -0.11 3.86
C SER A 49 -49.80 -0.11 2.63
N VAL A 50 -50.23 0.58 1.57
CA VAL A 50 -49.44 0.75 0.34
C VAL A 50 -48.18 1.58 0.61
N LEU A 51 -48.32 2.66 1.38
CA LEU A 51 -47.19 3.49 1.78
C LEU A 51 -46.20 2.73 2.66
N PHE A 52 -46.70 1.91 3.59
CA PHE A 52 -45.88 1.03 4.41
C PHE A 52 -45.07 0.03 3.57
N ALA A 53 -45.68 -0.58 2.56
CA ALA A 53 -44.99 -1.47 1.64
C ALA A 53 -43.90 -0.73 0.84
N LEU A 54 -44.20 0.45 0.30
CA LEU A 54 -43.22 1.28 -0.39
C LEU A 54 -42.05 1.68 0.51
N GLN A 55 -42.29 1.99 1.78
CA GLN A 55 -41.21 2.25 2.74
C GLN A 55 -40.34 1.03 3.01
N LYS A 56 -40.96 -0.14 3.24
CA LYS A 56 -40.24 -1.38 3.55
C LYS A 56 -39.28 -1.80 2.42
N TYR A 57 -39.62 -1.48 1.17
CA TYR A 57 -38.80 -1.77 -0.01
C TYR A 57 -37.96 -0.57 -0.50
N ASN A 58 -37.75 0.46 0.34
CA ASN A 58 -36.95 1.66 0.03
C ASN A 58 -37.42 2.41 -1.25
N LYS A 59 -38.72 2.36 -1.54
CA LYS A 59 -39.37 3.09 -2.64
C LYS A 59 -40.10 4.34 -2.17
N ALA A 60 -40.25 4.55 -0.87
CA ALA A 60 -40.72 5.80 -0.30
C ALA A 60 -40.02 6.09 1.04
N SER A 61 -39.87 7.36 1.40
CA SER A 61 -39.52 7.77 2.77
C SER A 61 -40.62 8.65 3.34
N VAL A 62 -41.03 8.42 4.58
CA VAL A 62 -42.12 9.16 5.23
C VAL A 62 -41.57 9.82 6.48
N THR A 63 -41.78 11.13 6.58
CA THR A 63 -41.59 11.93 7.79
C THR A 63 -42.97 12.32 8.33
N LYS A 64 -43.07 12.90 9.53
CA LYS A 64 -44.35 13.13 10.23
C LYS A 64 -45.45 13.79 9.37
N ALA A 65 -45.12 14.61 8.37
CA ALA A 65 -46.09 15.23 7.45
C ALA A 65 -45.80 15.06 5.94
N LYS A 66 -44.63 14.53 5.55
CA LYS A 66 -44.22 14.45 4.14
C LYS A 66 -43.85 13.03 3.70
N VAL A 67 -44.24 12.68 2.48
CA VAL A 67 -43.90 11.44 1.78
C VAL A 67 -43.03 11.76 0.58
N PHE A 68 -41.87 11.12 0.47
CA PHE A 68 -41.00 11.22 -0.70
C PHE A 68 -41.00 9.88 -1.42
N LEU A 69 -41.73 9.79 -2.53
CA LEU A 69 -41.79 8.61 -3.40
C LEU A 69 -40.53 8.56 -4.29
N ASN A 70 -39.95 7.38 -4.48
CA ASN A 70 -38.66 7.16 -5.14
C ASN A 70 -37.48 7.97 -4.56
N ALA A 71 -37.51 8.27 -3.27
CA ALA A 71 -36.38 8.90 -2.59
C ALA A 71 -35.14 8.00 -2.71
N LYS A 72 -34.11 8.45 -3.45
CA LYS A 72 -32.74 7.93 -3.30
C LYS A 72 -32.46 7.96 -1.81
N SER A 73 -32.04 6.83 -1.23
CA SER A 73 -31.79 6.72 0.21
C SER A 73 -31.02 7.95 0.68
N GLN A 74 -31.63 8.77 1.54
CA GLN A 74 -30.92 9.84 2.21
C GLN A 74 -29.69 9.21 2.85
N VAL A 75 -28.53 9.67 2.39
CA VAL A 75 -27.25 9.25 2.93
C VAL A 75 -27.18 9.78 4.35
N ARG A 76 -27.43 8.92 5.33
CA ARG A 76 -26.97 9.18 6.70
C ARG A 76 -25.61 8.52 6.88
N THR A 77 -24.61 9.41 6.82
CA THR A 77 -23.21 9.25 7.24
C THR A 77 -22.33 8.33 6.39
N ILE A 78 -21.79 8.94 5.33
CA ILE A 78 -20.53 8.53 4.71
C ILE A 78 -19.42 8.71 5.76
N TYR A 79 -18.81 7.59 6.09
CA TYR A 79 -17.61 7.46 6.89
C TYR A 79 -16.45 7.31 5.90
N CYS A 80 -15.40 8.13 6.01
CA CYS A 80 -14.18 8.02 5.21
C CYS A 80 -13.34 6.81 5.67
N ASP A 81 -13.91 5.61 5.64
CA ASP A 81 -13.18 4.37 5.86
C ASP A 81 -12.93 3.68 4.52
N GLN A 82 -11.65 3.57 4.16
CA GLN A 82 -11.14 2.87 2.98
C GLN A 82 -11.32 1.34 3.06
N TRP A 83 -11.94 0.82 4.13
CA TRP A 83 -12.24 -0.60 4.36
C TRP A 83 -13.72 -1.00 4.25
N ARG A 84 -14.60 -0.11 3.76
CA ARG A 84 -16.03 -0.44 3.52
C ARG A 84 -16.34 -0.67 2.03
N ALA A 85 -16.88 -1.85 1.72
CA ALA A 85 -17.55 -2.10 0.45
C ALA A 85 -18.96 -1.49 0.44
N PRO A 86 -19.37 -0.76 -0.62
CA PRO A 86 -20.78 -0.44 -0.84
C PRO A 86 -21.56 -1.67 -1.34
N PRO A 87 -22.89 -1.74 -1.12
CA PRO A 87 -23.74 -2.70 -1.84
C PRO A 87 -23.72 -2.36 -3.34
N LYS A 88 -23.51 -3.37 -4.18
CA LYS A 88 -23.48 -3.24 -5.64
C LYS A 88 -24.79 -2.64 -6.18
N ARG A 89 -24.69 -1.59 -7.01
CA ARG A 89 -25.72 -1.22 -7.99
C ARG A 89 -25.44 -1.94 -9.31
N ALA A 90 -26.48 -2.47 -9.94
CA ALA A 90 -26.44 -2.98 -11.30
C ALA A 90 -26.11 -1.84 -12.26
N GLY A 91 -25.05 -2.01 -13.06
CA GLY A 91 -24.62 -1.04 -14.06
C GLY A 91 -25.44 -1.16 -15.34
N VAL A 92 -25.85 0.01 -15.81
CA VAL A 92 -26.44 0.31 -17.12
C VAL A 92 -25.53 -0.21 -18.24
N ARG A 93 -26.11 -0.91 -19.21
CA ARG A 93 -25.45 -1.31 -20.46
C ARG A 93 -25.31 -0.07 -21.36
N VAL A 94 -24.08 0.19 -21.82
CA VAL A 94 -23.80 1.07 -22.96
C VAL A 94 -23.81 0.17 -24.21
N ALA A 95 -24.59 0.54 -25.21
CA ALA A 95 -24.73 -0.20 -26.47
C ALA A 95 -23.55 0.11 -27.41
N PRO A 96 -23.00 -0.87 -28.15
CA PRO A 96 -22.12 -0.63 -29.28
C PRO A 96 -22.91 -0.42 -30.58
N GLU A 97 -22.32 0.37 -31.46
CA GLU A 97 -22.79 0.82 -32.76
C GLU A 97 -23.08 -0.32 -33.75
N GLN A 98 -24.04 -0.06 -34.64
CA GLN A 98 -24.47 -0.92 -35.74
C GLN A 98 -23.49 -0.83 -36.91
N ASN A 99 -23.05 -1.97 -37.42
CA ASN A 99 -22.57 -2.10 -38.80
C ASN A 99 -23.32 -3.25 -39.47
N ALA A 100 -23.83 -2.96 -40.67
CA ALA A 100 -24.66 -3.81 -41.49
C ALA A 100 -23.83 -4.69 -42.45
N GLY A 101 -24.36 -5.89 -42.76
CA GLY A 101 -24.03 -6.64 -43.98
C GLY A 101 -23.82 -8.15 -43.78
N GLY A 102 -24.65 -8.98 -44.45
CA GLY A 102 -24.32 -10.35 -44.86
C GLY A 102 -25.25 -11.47 -44.36
N GLU A 103 -25.99 -12.07 -45.29
CA GLU A 103 -26.90 -13.23 -45.15
C GLU A 103 -26.16 -14.58 -45.34
N PRO A 104 -26.79 -15.79 -45.25
CA PRO A 104 -26.55 -16.79 -44.21
C PRO A 104 -25.85 -18.10 -44.66
N ALA A 105 -25.14 -18.81 -43.77
CA ALA A 105 -24.89 -20.26 -43.93
C ALA A 105 -24.45 -20.99 -42.64
N ALA A 106 -25.13 -22.11 -42.39
CA ALA A 106 -24.75 -23.36 -41.72
C ALA A 106 -24.37 -23.43 -40.22
N CYS A 107 -25.10 -24.34 -39.56
CA CYS A 107 -25.02 -24.78 -38.17
C CYS A 107 -23.63 -25.21 -37.66
N ASP A 108 -23.26 -24.75 -36.47
CA ASP A 108 -22.70 -25.58 -35.39
C ASP A 108 -22.91 -24.89 -34.03
N LEU A 109 -23.54 -25.59 -33.08
CA LEU A 109 -23.91 -25.07 -31.75
C LEU A 109 -22.69 -24.99 -30.81
N ALA A 110 -21.86 -23.97 -30.97
CA ALA A 110 -20.91 -23.53 -29.94
C ALA A 110 -21.49 -22.35 -29.15
N MET A 111 -21.76 -22.52 -27.85
CA MET A 111 -22.24 -21.44 -26.99
C MET A 111 -21.23 -20.28 -26.90
N ASN A 112 -21.72 -19.04 -26.97
CA ASN A 112 -20.88 -17.84 -26.86
C ASN A 112 -20.12 -17.75 -25.50
N PRO A 113 -18.80 -17.43 -25.48
CA PRO A 113 -17.97 -17.37 -24.26
C PRO A 113 -18.47 -16.38 -23.19
N VAL A 114 -19.17 -15.33 -23.62
CA VAL A 114 -19.75 -14.30 -22.74
C VAL A 114 -20.87 -14.89 -21.86
N ASN A 115 -21.68 -15.80 -22.42
CA ASN A 115 -22.79 -16.44 -21.70
C ASN A 115 -22.29 -17.44 -20.65
N GLN A 116 -21.23 -18.20 -20.97
CA GLN A 116 -20.61 -19.14 -20.02
C GLN A 116 -20.03 -18.42 -18.79
N LYS A 117 -19.36 -17.27 -18.98
CA LYS A 117 -18.84 -16.45 -17.87
C LYS A 117 -19.95 -15.89 -16.98
N GLN A 118 -21.12 -15.56 -17.55
CA GLN A 118 -22.27 -15.09 -16.79
C GLN A 118 -22.90 -16.24 -15.98
N LEU A 119 -23.11 -17.39 -16.61
CA LEU A 119 -23.66 -18.58 -15.96
C LEU A 119 -22.77 -19.07 -14.81
N ALA A 120 -21.46 -19.15 -15.02
CA ALA A 120 -20.50 -19.51 -13.97
C ALA A 120 -20.50 -18.52 -12.79
N ARG A 121 -20.74 -17.22 -13.03
CA ARG A 121 -20.88 -16.23 -11.95
C ARG A 121 -22.16 -16.44 -11.14
N ASP A 122 -23.26 -16.75 -11.81
CA ASP A 122 -24.54 -17.02 -11.16
C ASP A 122 -24.48 -18.30 -10.30
N VAL A 123 -23.83 -19.35 -10.82
CA VAL A 123 -23.52 -20.58 -10.09
C VAL A 123 -22.65 -20.27 -8.86
N LEU A 124 -21.55 -19.52 -9.01
CA LEU A 124 -20.71 -19.11 -7.87
C LEU A 124 -21.47 -18.29 -6.83
N GLN A 125 -22.45 -17.47 -7.24
CA GLN A 125 -23.29 -16.69 -6.34
C GLN A 125 -24.28 -17.57 -5.59
N LYS A 126 -24.89 -18.57 -6.25
CA LYS A 126 -25.74 -19.59 -5.62
C LYS A 126 -24.95 -20.44 -4.61
N LEU A 127 -23.75 -20.91 -4.98
CA LEU A 127 -22.83 -21.65 -4.09
C LEU A 127 -22.52 -20.86 -2.81
N ARG A 128 -22.28 -19.54 -2.93
CA ARG A 128 -22.00 -18.67 -1.77
C ARG A 128 -23.23 -18.44 -0.88
N LYS A 129 -24.41 -18.24 -1.47
CA LYS A 129 -25.64 -17.93 -0.74
C LYS A 129 -26.19 -19.15 0.01
N ASN A 130 -26.10 -20.34 -0.61
CA ASN A 130 -26.75 -21.57 -0.11
C ASN A 130 -25.73 -22.58 0.44
N ARG A 131 -24.54 -22.11 0.83
CA ARG A 131 -23.40 -22.95 1.23
C ARG A 131 -23.73 -23.97 2.32
N LYS A 132 -24.50 -23.59 3.35
CA LYS A 132 -24.88 -24.49 4.45
C LYS A 132 -25.75 -25.67 3.98
N GLU A 133 -26.67 -25.40 3.06
CA GLU A 133 -27.62 -26.39 2.52
C GLU A 133 -26.97 -27.29 1.45
N LEU A 134 -25.93 -26.80 0.77
CA LEU A 134 -25.19 -27.58 -0.23
C LEU A 134 -24.16 -28.52 0.42
N ILE A 135 -23.65 -28.20 1.62
CA ILE A 135 -22.69 -29.04 2.34
C ILE A 135 -23.40 -30.11 3.20
N SER A 136 -24.64 -29.87 3.63
CA SER A 136 -25.39 -30.86 4.42
C SER A 136 -25.79 -32.09 3.60
N ASN A 137 -25.78 -33.26 4.24
CA ASN A 137 -26.46 -34.47 3.75
C ASN A 137 -27.94 -34.15 3.50
N LYS A 138 -28.51 -34.66 2.41
CA LYS A 138 -29.91 -34.42 2.03
C LYS A 138 -30.38 -35.46 1.01
N GLY A 139 -31.70 -35.56 0.86
CA GLY A 139 -32.32 -36.52 -0.07
C GLY A 139 -32.06 -37.99 0.30
N GLY A 140 -31.79 -38.26 1.59
CA GLY A 140 -31.42 -39.59 2.09
C GLY A 140 -30.04 -40.09 1.63
N ILE A 141 -29.15 -39.18 1.19
CA ILE A 141 -27.76 -39.50 0.91
C ILE A 141 -26.86 -38.94 2.00
N GLU A 142 -26.01 -39.80 2.55
CA GLU A 142 -24.94 -39.47 3.48
C GLU A 142 -23.58 -39.64 2.79
N ILE A 143 -22.79 -38.57 2.72
CA ILE A 143 -21.42 -38.62 2.22
C ILE A 143 -20.47 -38.44 3.39
N ALA A 144 -19.75 -39.50 3.74
CA ALA A 144 -18.75 -39.49 4.81
C ALA A 144 -17.32 -39.62 4.23
N CYS A 145 -16.35 -39.10 4.97
CA CYS A 145 -14.93 -39.13 4.64
C CYS A 145 -14.19 -39.94 5.72
N ASP A 146 -13.20 -40.72 5.32
CA ASP A 146 -12.34 -41.48 6.25
C ASP A 146 -11.42 -40.60 7.12
N GLN A 147 -11.30 -39.31 6.79
CA GLN A 147 -10.56 -38.30 7.56
C GLN A 147 -11.48 -37.41 8.42
N LYS A 148 -10.96 -36.90 9.55
CA LYS A 148 -11.73 -36.03 10.48
C LYS A 148 -12.25 -34.77 9.78
N GLU A 149 -13.56 -34.62 9.72
CA GLU A 149 -14.23 -33.40 9.24
C GLU A 149 -14.30 -32.32 10.33
N PHE A 150 -13.98 -31.07 9.97
CA PHE A 150 -14.18 -29.92 10.85
C PHE A 150 -15.01 -28.85 10.11
N ASN A 151 -16.24 -28.60 10.57
CA ASN A 151 -17.20 -27.68 9.93
C ASN A 151 -17.51 -28.00 8.45
N GLY A 152 -17.64 -29.27 8.08
CA GLY A 152 -17.95 -29.69 6.70
C GLY A 152 -16.79 -29.53 5.70
N LYS A 153 -15.56 -29.40 6.22
CA LYS A 153 -14.33 -29.32 5.46
C LYS A 153 -13.37 -30.41 5.92
N VAL A 154 -12.83 -31.16 4.97
CA VAL A 154 -11.78 -32.16 5.20
C VAL A 154 -10.44 -31.47 4.99
N LYS A 155 -9.63 -31.38 6.05
CA LYS A 155 -8.27 -30.82 6.00
C LYS A 155 -7.26 -31.89 6.36
N PHE A 156 -6.24 -32.06 5.53
CA PHE A 156 -5.16 -33.02 5.77
C PHE A 156 -3.80 -32.37 5.49
N VAL A 157 -2.79 -32.83 6.23
CA VAL A 157 -1.42 -32.36 6.14
C VAL A 157 -0.61 -33.44 5.44
N ILE A 158 0.07 -33.06 4.36
CA ILE A 158 0.98 -33.95 3.62
C ILE A 158 2.40 -33.66 4.13
N GLU A 159 3.00 -34.64 4.80
CA GLU A 159 4.34 -34.53 5.38
C GLU A 159 5.43 -34.59 4.31
N ASP A 160 5.29 -35.52 3.36
CA ASP A 160 6.24 -35.72 2.26
C ASP A 160 5.62 -35.35 0.90
N ILE A 161 6.29 -34.45 0.18
CA ILE A 161 5.94 -34.16 -1.21
C ILE A 161 6.34 -35.35 -2.10
N LYS A 162 5.60 -35.54 -3.21
CA LYS A 162 5.72 -36.63 -4.20
C LYS A 162 5.17 -38.00 -3.74
N THR A 163 4.71 -38.14 -2.51
CA THR A 163 3.95 -39.34 -2.08
C THR A 163 2.49 -39.23 -2.52
N LEU A 164 1.93 -40.35 -3.00
CA LEU A 164 0.50 -40.44 -3.30
C LEU A 164 -0.28 -40.52 -1.99
N PHE A 165 -1.14 -39.54 -1.76
CA PHE A 165 -2.10 -39.54 -0.66
C PHE A 165 -3.49 -39.90 -1.21
N VAL A 166 -4.26 -40.70 -0.50
CA VAL A 166 -5.60 -41.13 -0.94
C VAL A 166 -6.61 -40.84 0.17
N VAL A 167 -7.70 -40.17 -0.17
CA VAL A 167 -8.84 -39.92 0.72
C VAL A 167 -10.06 -40.64 0.15
N LYS A 168 -10.77 -41.37 0.98
CA LYS A 168 -11.92 -42.17 0.55
C LYS A 168 -13.22 -41.53 0.99
N PHE A 169 -14.12 -41.32 0.04
CA PHE A 169 -15.48 -40.85 0.27
C PHE A 169 -16.46 -42.00 0.12
N SER A 170 -17.24 -42.26 1.16
CA SER A 170 -18.34 -43.23 1.15
C SER A 170 -19.67 -42.51 0.95
N ILE A 171 -20.37 -42.83 -0.13
CA ILE A 171 -21.71 -42.35 -0.45
C ILE A 171 -22.70 -43.45 -0.04
N LEU A 172 -23.42 -43.23 1.07
CA LEU A 172 -24.41 -44.15 1.61
C LEU A 172 -25.82 -43.67 1.28
N ASN A 173 -26.65 -44.57 0.75
CA ASN A 173 -28.09 -44.32 0.62
C ASN A 173 -28.83 -44.75 1.89
N THR A 174 -29.30 -43.79 2.67
CA THR A 174 -30.12 -43.97 3.87
C THR A 174 -31.61 -43.75 3.60
N ALA A 175 -32.02 -43.52 2.35
CA ALA A 175 -33.43 -43.39 1.99
C ALA A 175 -34.13 -44.76 1.96
N GLU A 176 -35.44 -44.76 2.16
CA GLU A 176 -36.28 -45.96 1.99
C GLU A 176 -36.42 -46.39 0.51
N GLY A 177 -36.06 -45.52 -0.44
CA GLY A 177 -36.11 -45.78 -1.87
C GLY A 177 -34.76 -45.65 -2.57
N SER A 178 -34.66 -46.14 -3.81
CA SER A 178 -33.43 -46.05 -4.60
C SER A 178 -33.15 -44.63 -5.08
N VAL A 179 -31.89 -44.23 -5.03
CA VAL A 179 -31.39 -42.90 -5.48
C VAL A 179 -30.44 -43.09 -6.65
N MET A 180 -30.59 -42.30 -7.70
CA MET A 180 -29.66 -42.28 -8.83
C MET A 180 -28.52 -41.31 -8.55
N PHE A 181 -27.29 -41.80 -8.51
CA PHE A 181 -26.07 -40.99 -8.52
C PHE A 181 -25.70 -40.68 -9.98
N THR A 182 -25.79 -39.42 -10.39
CA THR A 182 -25.78 -39.05 -11.82
C THR A 182 -24.49 -38.43 -12.28
N TYR A 183 -23.84 -37.62 -11.44
CA TYR A 183 -22.66 -36.90 -11.83
C TYR A 183 -21.84 -36.47 -10.63
N TYR A 184 -20.53 -36.44 -10.81
CA TYR A 184 -19.65 -35.81 -9.83
C TYR A 184 -18.43 -35.21 -10.50
N THR A 185 -17.86 -34.18 -9.88
CA THR A 185 -16.66 -33.52 -10.40
C THR A 185 -15.93 -32.78 -9.30
N ALA A 186 -14.62 -32.58 -9.48
CA ALA A 186 -13.81 -31.76 -8.61
C ALA A 186 -13.70 -30.34 -9.20
N LEU A 187 -14.14 -29.35 -8.42
CA LEU A 187 -13.97 -27.93 -8.69
C LEU A 187 -12.66 -27.45 -8.07
N HIS A 188 -11.54 -27.88 -8.62
CA HIS A 188 -10.20 -27.42 -8.23
C HIS A 188 -9.65 -26.41 -9.22
N ARG A 189 -8.72 -25.57 -8.75
CA ARG A 189 -7.95 -24.64 -9.61
C ARG A 189 -6.61 -25.20 -10.07
N PHE A 190 -6.20 -26.33 -9.51
CA PHE A 190 -4.88 -26.91 -9.68
C PHE A 190 -5.07 -28.38 -10.03
N SER A 191 -4.39 -28.88 -11.06
CA SER A 191 -4.49 -30.26 -11.55
C SER A 191 -3.75 -31.26 -10.66
N CYS A 192 -4.01 -31.22 -9.34
CA CYS A 192 -3.37 -32.10 -8.36
C CYS A 192 -4.33 -33.11 -7.72
N PHE A 193 -5.55 -33.24 -8.27
CA PHE A 193 -6.58 -34.15 -7.80
C PHE A 193 -6.97 -35.10 -8.93
N ASN A 194 -6.91 -36.40 -8.66
CA ASN A 194 -7.49 -37.41 -9.54
C ASN A 194 -8.64 -38.10 -8.80
N LEU A 195 -9.79 -38.16 -9.43
CA LEU A 195 -10.94 -38.90 -8.94
C LEU A 195 -10.92 -40.30 -9.55
N VAL A 196 -11.00 -41.31 -8.69
CA VAL A 196 -11.00 -42.71 -9.09
C VAL A 196 -12.20 -43.39 -8.46
N ASP A 197 -13.00 -44.05 -9.29
CA ASP A 197 -14.15 -44.84 -8.89
C ASP A 197 -14.31 -46.06 -9.80
N GLU A 198 -14.93 -47.13 -9.31
CA GLU A 198 -14.98 -48.42 -10.02
C GLU A 198 -15.89 -48.39 -11.26
N LYS A 199 -17.02 -47.66 -11.20
CA LYS A 199 -18.08 -47.68 -12.22
C LYS A 199 -18.09 -46.48 -13.17
N ARG A 200 -17.22 -45.49 -12.97
CA ARG A 200 -17.08 -44.23 -13.72
C ARG A 200 -18.40 -43.50 -13.95
N VAL A 201 -19.04 -43.11 -12.86
CA VAL A 201 -20.36 -42.47 -12.90
C VAL A 201 -20.33 -41.15 -13.69
N THR A 202 -21.15 -41.06 -14.74
CA THR A 202 -21.30 -39.85 -15.56
C THR A 202 -22.78 -39.61 -15.90
N ARG A 203 -23.12 -38.42 -16.42
CA ARG A 203 -24.51 -38.12 -16.80
C ARG A 203 -25.08 -39.08 -17.86
N THR A 204 -24.23 -39.74 -18.64
CA THR A 204 -24.60 -40.76 -19.63
C THR A 204 -24.55 -42.18 -19.08
N SER A 205 -23.93 -42.40 -17.92
CA SER A 205 -23.87 -43.68 -17.21
C SER A 205 -24.08 -43.45 -15.70
N PRO A 206 -25.33 -43.18 -15.27
CA PRO A 206 -25.65 -42.93 -13.87
C PRO A 206 -25.77 -44.26 -13.09
N LEU A 207 -25.46 -44.23 -11.79
CA LEU A 207 -25.48 -45.40 -10.91
C LEU A 207 -26.73 -45.40 -10.02
N LEU A 208 -27.49 -46.49 -10.03
CA LEU A 208 -28.60 -46.71 -9.11
C LEU A 208 -28.06 -47.22 -7.75
N LEU A 209 -28.36 -46.50 -6.67
CA LEU A 209 -28.05 -46.89 -5.29
C LEU A 209 -29.36 -47.32 -4.61
N GLY A 210 -29.49 -48.60 -4.26
CA GLY A 210 -30.59 -49.12 -3.46
C GLY A 210 -30.50 -48.68 -1.99
N PRO A 211 -31.57 -48.85 -1.20
CA PRO A 211 -31.54 -48.60 0.25
C PRO A 211 -30.42 -49.39 0.94
N GLY A 212 -29.52 -48.71 1.65
CA GLY A 212 -28.38 -49.32 2.33
C GLY A 212 -27.13 -49.51 1.47
N ASP A 213 -27.18 -49.26 0.15
CA ASP A 213 -26.01 -49.35 -0.72
C ASP A 213 -24.99 -48.26 -0.37
N CYS A 214 -23.71 -48.64 -0.39
CA CYS A 214 -22.59 -47.75 -0.18
C CYS A 214 -21.66 -47.76 -1.40
N TYR A 215 -21.35 -46.59 -1.94
CA TYR A 215 -20.44 -46.42 -3.06
C TYR A 215 -19.19 -45.64 -2.67
N MET A 216 -18.02 -46.11 -3.10
CA MET A 216 -16.73 -45.52 -2.74
C MET A 216 -16.14 -44.72 -3.89
N ILE A 217 -15.67 -43.52 -3.57
CA ILE A 217 -14.88 -42.68 -4.48
C ILE A 217 -13.57 -42.36 -3.81
N GLU A 218 -12.47 -42.64 -4.50
CA GLU A 218 -11.13 -42.33 -4.04
C GLU A 218 -10.67 -41.01 -4.67
N VAL A 219 -10.23 -40.08 -3.83
CA VAL A 219 -9.56 -38.86 -4.26
C VAL A 219 -8.07 -39.05 -4.02
N GLN A 220 -7.32 -39.10 -5.11
CA GLN A 220 -5.88 -39.28 -5.08
C GLN A 220 -5.19 -37.92 -5.26
N TYR A 221 -4.22 -37.64 -4.39
CA TYR A 221 -3.44 -36.40 -4.37
C TYR A 221 -1.95 -36.73 -4.51
N GLN A 222 -1.28 -36.12 -5.47
CA GLN A 222 0.17 -36.12 -5.53
C GLN A 222 0.64 -34.68 -5.58
N LEU A 223 1.19 -34.19 -4.47
CA LEU A 223 1.73 -32.84 -4.39
C LEU A 223 3.22 -32.86 -4.69
N HIS A 224 3.65 -32.12 -5.71
CA HIS A 224 5.07 -31.97 -6.02
C HIS A 224 5.73 -30.81 -5.26
N HIS A 225 4.92 -29.96 -4.60
CA HIS A 225 5.37 -28.69 -4.01
C HIS A 225 4.65 -28.35 -2.70
N TYR A 226 5.31 -27.57 -1.85
CA TYR A 226 4.74 -27.03 -0.61
C TYR A 226 3.71 -25.92 -0.91
N GLY A 227 2.63 -25.89 -0.14
CA GLY A 227 1.56 -24.92 -0.34
C GLY A 227 0.19 -25.35 0.21
N HIS A 228 -0.82 -24.59 -0.18
CA HIS A 228 -2.21 -24.71 0.21
C HIS A 228 -3.07 -24.96 -1.04
N PHE A 229 -3.69 -26.13 -1.13
CA PHE A 229 -4.40 -26.57 -2.32
C PHE A 229 -5.87 -26.87 -1.97
N PRO A 230 -6.78 -25.89 -2.12
CA PRO A 230 -8.20 -26.08 -1.88
C PRO A 230 -8.90 -26.68 -3.10
N ALA A 231 -9.86 -27.58 -2.86
CA ALA A 231 -10.78 -28.09 -3.87
C ALA A 231 -12.20 -28.23 -3.30
N SER A 232 -13.19 -28.30 -4.18
CA SER A 232 -14.57 -28.61 -3.81
C SER A 232 -15.08 -29.76 -4.67
N LEU A 233 -15.52 -30.85 -4.07
CA LEU A 233 -16.18 -31.93 -4.78
C LEU A 233 -17.67 -31.62 -4.89
N TYR A 234 -18.22 -31.78 -6.09
CA TYR A 234 -19.64 -31.67 -6.38
C TYR A 234 -20.18 -33.05 -6.71
N PHE A 235 -21.29 -33.42 -6.07
CA PHE A 235 -22.03 -34.67 -6.30
C PHE A 235 -23.47 -34.33 -6.65
N GLU A 236 -24.03 -34.99 -7.67
CA GLU A 236 -25.38 -34.79 -8.21
C GLU A 236 -26.17 -36.09 -8.11
N PHE A 237 -27.41 -35.98 -7.62
CA PHE A 237 -28.31 -37.11 -7.38
C PHE A 237 -29.73 -36.78 -7.84
N CYS A 238 -30.51 -37.82 -8.16
CA CYS A 238 -31.94 -37.72 -8.44
C CYS A 238 -32.72 -38.76 -7.60
N SER A 239 -33.84 -38.34 -6.97
CA SER A 239 -34.70 -39.22 -6.18
C SER A 239 -35.64 -40.03 -7.09
N GLY A 240 -35.56 -41.36 -7.05
CA GLY A 240 -36.45 -42.25 -7.82
C GLY A 240 -35.85 -42.81 -9.12
N ALA A 241 -36.42 -43.92 -9.61
CA ALA A 241 -35.93 -44.69 -10.76
C ALA A 241 -36.23 -44.07 -12.14
N ALA A 242 -37.01 -42.98 -12.20
CA ALA A 242 -37.35 -42.28 -13.44
C ALA A 242 -36.59 -40.93 -13.52
N ALA A 243 -36.04 -40.62 -14.69
CA ALA A 243 -35.25 -39.43 -14.97
C ALA A 243 -36.02 -38.08 -14.89
N SER A 244 -37.23 -38.06 -14.33
CA SER A 244 -38.13 -36.90 -14.26
C SER A 244 -38.14 -36.16 -12.91
N SER A 245 -37.40 -36.62 -11.90
CA SER A 245 -37.33 -35.93 -10.60
C SER A 245 -36.28 -34.80 -10.60
N LYS A 246 -36.55 -33.73 -9.81
CA LYS A 246 -35.63 -32.58 -9.70
C LYS A 246 -34.28 -33.05 -9.10
N PRO A 247 -33.14 -32.82 -9.77
CA PRO A 247 -31.83 -33.20 -9.23
C PRO A 247 -31.51 -32.41 -7.96
N PHE A 248 -30.80 -33.01 -7.02
CA PHE A 248 -30.21 -32.32 -5.87
C PHE A 248 -28.70 -32.56 -5.80
N SER A 249 -27.96 -31.61 -5.24
CA SER A 249 -26.50 -31.67 -5.22
C SER A 249 -25.92 -31.51 -3.81
N ILE A 250 -24.90 -32.30 -3.50
CA ILE A 250 -24.13 -32.24 -2.26
C ILE A 250 -22.69 -31.82 -2.59
N ILE A 251 -22.09 -30.98 -1.76
CA ILE A 251 -20.73 -30.46 -1.94
C ILE A 251 -19.87 -30.83 -0.73
N ARG A 252 -18.63 -31.22 -0.98
CA ARG A 252 -17.59 -31.43 0.05
C ARG A 252 -16.39 -30.54 -0.22
N GLU A 253 -15.92 -29.84 0.80
CA GLU A 253 -14.73 -29.00 0.68
C GLU A 253 -13.49 -29.76 1.16
N LEU A 254 -12.44 -29.73 0.33
CA LEU A 254 -11.14 -30.34 0.57
C LEU A 254 -10.07 -29.26 0.72
N GLU A 255 -9.10 -29.51 1.60
CA GLU A 255 -7.90 -28.70 1.74
C GLU A 255 -6.69 -29.59 2.01
N ALA A 256 -5.83 -29.71 1.00
CA ALA A 256 -4.52 -30.33 1.13
C ALA A 256 -3.49 -29.25 1.53
N VAL A 257 -2.70 -29.51 2.57
CA VAL A 257 -1.64 -28.60 3.01
C VAL A 257 -0.32 -29.37 3.07
N ALA A 258 0.61 -29.04 2.18
CA ALA A 258 1.99 -29.52 2.25
C ALA A 258 2.85 -28.43 2.87
N ASN A 259 3.45 -28.70 4.03
CA ASN A 259 4.18 -27.69 4.79
C ASN A 259 5.49 -28.23 5.36
N ILE A 260 6.47 -27.32 5.52
CA ILE A 260 7.66 -27.56 6.33
C ILE A 260 7.28 -27.35 7.81
N THR A 261 7.63 -28.31 8.67
CA THR A 261 7.46 -28.20 10.12
C THR A 261 8.50 -27.24 10.69
N LEU A 262 8.05 -26.13 11.29
CA LEU A 262 8.90 -25.18 11.99
C LEU A 262 8.61 -25.23 13.49
N PRO A 263 9.60 -24.97 14.36
CA PRO A 263 9.42 -24.93 15.81
C PRO A 263 8.63 -23.69 16.31
N VAL A 264 7.92 -23.00 15.41
CA VAL A 264 7.23 -21.73 15.67
C VAL A 264 5.82 -21.81 15.10
N GLU A 265 4.83 -21.49 15.94
CA GLU A 265 3.44 -21.37 15.50
C GLU A 265 3.26 -20.03 14.74
N LEU A 266 3.07 -20.14 13.42
CA LEU A 266 2.94 -19.01 12.49
C LEU A 266 1.50 -18.70 12.10
N GLY A 267 0.55 -19.54 12.50
CA GLY A 267 -0.88 -19.33 12.26
C GLY A 267 -1.42 -18.05 12.93
N PRO A 268 -2.67 -17.66 12.61
CA PRO A 268 -3.30 -16.50 13.22
C PRO A 268 -3.53 -16.73 14.72
N VAL A 269 -3.04 -15.81 15.55
CA VAL A 269 -3.20 -15.90 17.02
C VAL A 269 -4.66 -15.76 17.46
N ALA A 270 -5.49 -15.05 16.67
CA ALA A 270 -6.93 -14.92 16.87
C ALA A 270 -7.64 -14.60 15.55
N PRO A 271 -8.94 -14.92 15.39
CA PRO A 271 -9.71 -14.55 14.21
C PRO A 271 -9.74 -13.04 13.98
N TYR A 272 -9.68 -12.62 12.71
CA TYR A 272 -9.73 -11.20 12.37
C TYR A 272 -11.10 -10.58 12.74
N LYS A 273 -11.07 -9.49 13.50
CA LYS A 273 -12.22 -8.65 13.83
C LYS A 273 -11.98 -7.24 13.28
N GLN A 274 -12.94 -6.73 12.52
CA GLN A 274 -12.84 -5.39 11.97
C GLN A 274 -12.95 -4.35 13.10
N MET A 275 -11.97 -3.44 13.18
CA MET A 275 -11.97 -2.37 14.17
C MET A 275 -13.05 -1.34 13.79
N LEU A 276 -14.02 -1.11 14.68
CA LEU A 276 -15.01 -0.06 14.53
C LEU A 276 -14.41 1.24 15.06
N VAL A 277 -14.15 2.20 14.19
CA VAL A 277 -13.72 3.53 14.64
C VAL A 277 -14.93 4.23 15.27
N THR A 278 -14.90 4.44 16.58
CA THR A 278 -15.98 5.08 17.32
C THR A 278 -16.07 6.55 16.93
N LYS A 279 -17.27 7.04 16.57
CA LYS A 279 -17.50 8.47 16.35
C LYS A 279 -17.39 9.18 17.70
N LEU A 280 -16.32 9.93 17.92
CA LEU A 280 -16.27 10.88 19.02
C LEU A 280 -17.21 12.04 18.70
N ALA A 281 -18.21 12.23 19.55
CA ALA A 281 -19.05 13.41 19.50
C ALA A 281 -18.18 14.64 19.79
N THR A 282 -18.48 15.77 19.15
CA THR A 282 -17.91 17.08 19.53
C THR A 282 -18.47 17.46 20.89
N VAL A 283 -17.75 17.09 21.95
CA VAL A 283 -18.05 17.47 23.33
C VAL A 283 -17.26 18.75 23.65
N ALA A 284 -17.84 19.65 24.44
CA ALA A 284 -17.09 20.78 24.99
C ALA A 284 -15.90 20.25 25.80
N THR A 285 -14.69 20.72 25.50
CA THR A 285 -13.45 20.21 26.10
C THR A 285 -12.65 21.32 26.76
N VAL A 286 -12.06 21.04 27.91
CA VAL A 286 -11.03 21.86 28.54
C VAL A 286 -9.70 21.16 28.34
N VAL A 287 -8.75 21.85 27.70
CA VAL A 287 -7.43 21.29 27.43
C VAL A 287 -6.50 21.62 28.58
N GLU A 288 -5.89 20.59 29.16
CA GLU A 288 -4.83 20.75 30.15
C GLU A 288 -3.47 20.48 29.51
N GLU A 289 -2.62 21.52 29.50
CA GLU A 289 -1.31 21.46 28.84
C GLU A 289 -0.29 20.62 29.62
N GLY A 290 0.28 19.64 28.95
CA GLY A 290 1.33 18.78 29.45
C GLY A 290 2.69 19.44 29.47
N GLN A 291 3.67 18.69 29.96
CA GLN A 291 5.07 19.11 29.88
C GLN A 291 5.66 18.55 28.59
N PRO A 292 6.12 19.41 27.66
CA PRO A 292 6.86 18.96 26.50
C PRO A 292 8.27 18.50 26.91
N PRO A 293 8.91 17.59 26.13
CA PRO A 293 10.35 17.36 26.28
C PRO A 293 11.06 18.71 26.19
N VAL A 294 12.12 18.89 26.99
CA VAL A 294 12.88 20.16 27.11
C VAL A 294 12.84 20.91 25.79
N ARG A 295 11.99 21.94 25.77
CA ARG A 295 11.56 22.63 24.56
C ARG A 295 12.72 23.46 24.04
N GLU A 296 12.99 23.39 22.73
CA GLU A 296 13.92 24.27 22.01
C GLU A 296 13.64 25.76 22.31
N ASP A 297 12.41 26.12 22.65
CA ASP A 297 11.95 27.45 23.03
C ASP A 297 12.26 27.85 24.48
N LEU A 298 12.68 26.94 25.37
CA LEU A 298 13.07 27.22 26.76
C LEU A 298 14.58 27.08 27.05
N CYS A 299 15.39 26.61 26.08
CA CYS A 299 16.86 26.72 26.16
C CYS A 299 17.37 28.18 26.09
N PHE A 300 16.48 29.17 26.11
CA PHE A 300 16.83 30.60 26.17
C PHE A 300 16.99 31.18 27.57
N LEU A 301 16.67 30.43 28.64
CA LEU A 301 16.58 31.02 29.97
C LEU A 301 17.50 30.47 31.04
N ASN A 302 18.11 29.29 30.91
CA ASN A 302 19.04 28.80 31.94
C ASN A 302 20.24 28.06 31.33
N SER A 303 21.15 28.83 30.75
CA SER A 303 22.58 28.53 30.86
C SER A 303 23.34 29.85 30.77
N SER A 304 24.07 30.15 31.83
CA SER A 304 25.16 31.11 31.85
C SER A 304 26.19 30.71 30.79
N VAL A 305 26.00 31.18 29.57
CA VAL A 305 26.97 31.49 28.50
C VAL A 305 26.13 31.78 27.24
N SER A 306 26.22 33.02 26.78
CA SER A 306 25.55 33.62 25.64
C SER A 306 25.61 32.78 24.35
N HIS A 307 24.47 32.44 23.75
CA HIS A 307 24.16 32.58 22.30
C HIS A 307 22.69 32.16 22.05
N LYS A 308 21.79 33.14 22.04
CA LYS A 308 20.34 32.97 21.85
C LYS A 308 19.99 32.86 20.35
N SER A 309 19.73 31.66 19.82
CA SER A 309 19.23 31.48 18.43
C SER A 309 17.73 31.77 18.26
N LYS A 310 17.30 33.05 18.31
CA LYS A 310 15.87 33.42 18.14
C LYS A 310 15.31 32.91 16.79
N ILE A 311 14.12 32.30 16.78
CA ILE A 311 13.38 32.05 15.52
C ILE A 311 13.00 33.40 14.91
N LEU A 312 13.68 33.78 13.83
CA LEU A 312 13.49 35.08 13.19
C LEU A 312 12.29 35.07 12.24
N VAL A 313 12.02 33.94 11.59
CA VAL A 313 10.91 33.80 10.64
C VAL A 313 9.84 32.87 11.21
N LYS A 314 8.71 33.44 11.66
CA LYS A 314 7.59 32.68 12.22
C LYS A 314 6.82 31.91 11.13
N LEU A 315 6.46 30.66 11.44
CA LEU A 315 5.56 29.84 10.61
C LEU A 315 4.10 30.27 10.82
N LYS A 316 3.36 30.49 9.73
CA LYS A 316 1.90 30.69 9.79
C LYS A 316 1.19 29.38 10.15
N ASP A 317 -0.09 29.46 10.51
CA ASP A 317 -0.85 28.29 10.94
C ASP A 317 -1.39 27.43 9.79
N TYR A 318 -1.52 28.00 8.58
CA TYR A 318 -1.95 27.32 7.35
C TYR A 318 -3.14 26.37 7.58
N LYS A 319 -4.21 26.86 8.22
CA LYS A 319 -5.41 26.05 8.44
C LYS A 319 -6.25 25.99 7.19
N TYR A 320 -6.71 24.79 6.83
CA TYR A 320 -7.69 24.64 5.77
C TYR A 320 -9.09 25.09 6.26
N PRO A 321 -9.94 25.60 5.35
CA PRO A 321 -11.33 25.92 5.66
C PRO A 321 -12.12 24.66 6.04
N GLN A 322 -13.00 24.73 7.05
CA GLN A 322 -13.79 23.57 7.48
C GLN A 322 -14.67 22.97 6.38
N CYS A 323 -15.18 23.80 5.47
CA CYS A 323 -15.94 23.34 4.30
C CYS A 323 -15.15 22.38 3.40
N LEU A 324 -13.81 22.41 3.41
CA LEU A 324 -12.98 21.50 2.62
C LEU A 324 -13.11 20.05 3.13
N LYS A 325 -13.25 19.85 4.44
CA LYS A 325 -13.51 18.51 5.00
C LYS A 325 -14.83 17.94 4.50
N ASP A 326 -15.86 18.77 4.38
CA ASP A 326 -17.16 18.35 3.85
C ASP A 326 -17.07 17.97 2.36
N LEU A 327 -16.32 18.75 1.58
CA LEU A 327 -16.04 18.44 0.17
C LEU A 327 -15.29 17.11 0.01
N VAL A 328 -14.25 16.87 0.81
CA VAL A 328 -13.48 15.62 0.78
C VAL A 328 -14.34 14.41 1.15
N ARG A 329 -15.23 14.54 2.14
CA ARG A 329 -16.18 13.48 2.53
C ARG A 329 -17.08 13.05 1.38
N GLN A 330 -17.43 13.98 0.49
CA GLN A 330 -18.23 13.72 -0.71
C GLN A 330 -17.37 13.51 -1.97
N ARG A 331 -16.07 13.21 -1.83
CA ARG A 331 -15.14 12.97 -2.95
C ARG A 331 -15.07 14.11 -3.96
N LEU A 332 -15.25 15.34 -3.50
CA LEU A 332 -15.37 16.53 -4.36
C LEU A 332 -16.50 16.39 -5.39
N GLU A 333 -17.59 15.68 -5.07
CA GLU A 333 -18.80 15.57 -5.90
C GLU A 333 -19.92 16.45 -5.36
N ASP A 334 -20.75 16.98 -6.27
CA ASP A 334 -21.95 17.70 -5.85
C ASP A 334 -22.95 16.71 -5.25
N SER A 335 -23.46 17.05 -4.07
CA SER A 335 -24.43 16.22 -3.36
C SER A 335 -25.37 17.07 -2.52
N GLU A 336 -26.56 16.53 -2.26
CA GLU A 336 -27.55 17.14 -1.36
C GLU A 336 -27.03 17.28 0.09
N HIS A 337 -25.96 16.57 0.44
CA HIS A 337 -25.37 16.52 1.77
C HIS A 337 -24.23 17.53 1.98
N LEU A 338 -23.87 18.31 0.96
CA LEU A 338 -22.90 19.40 1.11
C LEU A 338 -23.53 20.61 1.80
N SER A 339 -22.77 21.23 2.71
CA SER A 339 -23.15 22.52 3.28
C SER A 339 -23.20 23.61 2.19
N PRO A 340 -24.04 24.66 2.34
CA PRO A 340 -24.12 25.74 1.35
C PRO A 340 -22.76 26.37 1.03
N SER A 341 -21.92 26.55 2.06
CA SER A 341 -20.54 27.06 1.91
C SER A 341 -19.63 26.13 1.11
N ALA A 342 -19.81 24.81 1.24
CA ALA A 342 -19.07 23.82 0.46
C ALA A 342 -19.52 23.82 -1.00
N LYS A 343 -20.83 23.86 -1.27
CA LYS A 343 -21.38 23.95 -2.64
C LYS A 343 -20.85 25.16 -3.41
N GLN A 344 -20.81 26.32 -2.77
CA GLN A 344 -20.29 27.55 -3.39
C GLN A 344 -18.81 27.45 -3.77
N ARG A 345 -18.00 26.75 -2.97
CA ARG A 345 -16.55 26.60 -3.20
C ARG A 345 -16.16 25.44 -4.10
N LEU A 346 -17.04 24.46 -4.30
CA LEU A 346 -16.77 23.26 -5.07
C LEU A 346 -16.25 23.56 -6.51
N PRO A 347 -16.86 24.47 -7.29
CA PRO A 347 -16.36 24.79 -8.63
C PRO A 347 -14.95 25.37 -8.61
N ALA A 348 -14.66 26.30 -7.69
CA ALA A 348 -13.34 26.92 -7.56
C ALA A 348 -12.25 25.91 -7.20
N VAL A 349 -12.55 25.00 -6.25
CA VAL A 349 -11.64 23.91 -5.85
C VAL A 349 -11.35 22.97 -7.02
N ARG A 350 -12.39 22.54 -7.74
CA ARG A 350 -12.24 21.66 -8.92
C ARG A 350 -11.44 22.34 -10.04
N ASN A 351 -11.75 23.59 -10.35
CA ASN A 351 -11.05 24.34 -11.39
C ASN A 351 -9.57 24.48 -11.07
N LEU A 352 -9.21 24.78 -9.81
CA LEU A 352 -7.82 24.86 -9.39
C LEU A 352 -7.08 23.51 -9.53
N LEU A 353 -7.71 22.40 -9.12
CA LEU A 353 -7.13 21.05 -9.21
C LEU A 353 -7.02 20.52 -10.65
N ASN A 354 -7.88 20.98 -11.56
CA ASN A 354 -7.84 20.60 -12.97
C ASN A 354 -6.94 21.53 -13.81
N SER A 355 -6.61 22.73 -13.34
CA SER A 355 -5.79 23.69 -14.09
C SER A 355 -4.33 23.25 -14.25
N ALA A 356 -3.73 23.42 -15.42
CA ALA A 356 -2.30 23.14 -15.61
C ALA A 356 -1.43 23.95 -14.63
N LEU A 357 -0.44 23.31 -14.01
CA LEU A 357 0.43 23.95 -13.03
C LEU A 357 1.33 24.99 -13.72
N ASN A 358 1.36 26.21 -13.17
CA ASN A 358 2.20 27.31 -13.61
C ASN A 358 2.53 28.22 -12.41
N MET A 359 3.37 29.23 -12.60
CA MET A 359 3.80 30.08 -11.49
C MET A 359 2.64 30.85 -10.80
N LYS A 360 1.60 31.23 -11.56
CA LYS A 360 0.45 32.01 -11.05
C LYS A 360 -0.42 31.20 -10.09
N ASN A 361 -0.60 29.90 -10.37
CA ASN A 361 -1.42 29.01 -9.53
C ASN A 361 -0.59 28.11 -8.59
N TYR A 362 0.75 28.19 -8.63
CA TYR A 362 1.68 27.30 -7.93
C TYR A 362 1.38 27.16 -6.43
N SER A 363 1.47 28.28 -5.69
CA SER A 363 1.24 28.28 -4.25
C SER A 363 -0.18 27.81 -3.92
N GLN A 364 -1.20 28.38 -4.57
CA GLN A 364 -2.60 28.06 -4.30
C GLN A 364 -2.92 26.57 -4.52
N ARG A 365 -2.45 25.98 -5.62
CA ARG A 365 -2.69 24.58 -5.95
C ARG A 365 -2.00 23.65 -4.96
N PHE A 366 -0.74 23.90 -4.60
CA PHE A 366 -0.04 23.06 -3.64
C PHE A 366 -0.55 23.25 -2.20
N HIS A 367 -1.01 24.44 -1.80
CA HIS A 367 -1.74 24.59 -0.53
C HIS A 367 -2.95 23.67 -0.49
N LEU A 368 -3.75 23.64 -1.55
CA LEU A 368 -4.93 22.79 -1.62
C LEU A 368 -4.55 21.30 -1.54
N LEU A 369 -3.55 20.86 -2.32
CA LEU A 369 -3.09 19.45 -2.29
C LEU A 369 -2.56 19.04 -0.92
N LEU A 370 -1.76 19.89 -0.26
CA LEU A 370 -1.26 19.65 1.09
C LEU A 370 -2.38 19.57 2.12
N HIS A 371 -3.42 20.40 2.00
CA HIS A 371 -4.60 20.30 2.85
C HIS A 371 -5.39 19.00 2.61
N LEU A 372 -5.49 18.52 1.37
CA LEU A 372 -6.11 17.23 1.07
C LEU A 372 -5.33 16.06 1.68
N GLU A 373 -4.00 16.15 1.70
CA GLU A 373 -3.13 15.18 2.39
C GLU A 373 -3.30 15.26 3.91
N GLU A 374 -3.31 16.47 4.48
CA GLU A 374 -3.52 16.71 5.91
C GLU A 374 -4.83 16.11 6.41
N ILE A 375 -5.94 16.34 5.68
CA ILE A 375 -7.25 15.78 6.04
C ILE A 375 -7.22 14.25 6.06
N GLN A 376 -6.52 13.61 5.12
CA GLN A 376 -6.41 12.15 5.11
C GLN A 376 -5.52 11.64 6.25
N LEU A 377 -4.41 12.32 6.53
CA LEU A 377 -3.51 12.00 7.65
C LEU A 377 -4.24 12.08 9.00
N GLU A 378 -5.09 13.09 9.19
CA GLU A 378 -5.95 13.20 10.38
C GLU A 378 -6.91 12.02 10.52
N VAL A 379 -7.50 11.54 9.42
CA VAL A 379 -8.40 10.37 9.45
C VAL A 379 -7.62 9.09 9.75
N ASP A 380 -6.45 8.94 9.14
CA ASP A 380 -5.65 7.72 9.25
C ASP A 380 -5.04 7.53 10.64
N ILE A 381 -4.59 8.62 11.29
CA ILE A 381 -3.95 8.50 12.60
C ILE A 381 -4.93 8.05 13.70
N ARG A 382 -6.22 8.39 13.57
CA ARG A 382 -7.26 8.01 14.53
C ARG A 382 -7.55 6.52 14.55
N LYS A 383 -7.07 5.77 13.55
CA LYS A 383 -7.11 4.29 13.53
C LYS A 383 -6.21 3.66 14.60
N TYR A 384 -5.32 4.44 15.20
CA TYR A 384 -4.45 3.98 16.27
C TYR A 384 -4.92 4.41 17.65
N ASP A 385 -6.05 5.15 17.74
CA ASP A 385 -6.64 5.56 19.03
C ASP A 385 -6.84 4.32 19.92
N LEU A 386 -6.47 4.46 21.19
CA LEU A 386 -6.54 3.39 22.16
C LEU A 386 -7.59 3.73 23.21
N HIS A 387 -8.35 2.74 23.64
CA HIS A 387 -9.38 2.90 24.66
C HIS A 387 -9.05 2.10 25.91
N ASN A 388 -9.50 2.58 27.07
CA ASN A 388 -9.34 1.90 28.36
C ASN A 388 -7.88 1.51 28.71
N GLN A 389 -6.91 2.34 28.33
CA GLN A 389 -5.49 2.07 28.56
C GLN A 389 -5.03 2.51 29.94
N THR A 390 -4.11 1.77 30.53
CA THR A 390 -3.42 2.15 31.76
C THR A 390 -2.05 2.72 31.46
N MET A 391 -1.57 3.63 32.32
CA MET A 391 -0.23 4.20 32.25
C MET A 391 0.51 3.95 33.56
N THR A 392 1.83 3.81 33.48
CA THR A 392 2.69 3.59 34.66
C THR A 392 3.74 4.69 34.78
N LEU A 393 4.21 4.98 35.99
CA LEU A 393 5.27 5.96 36.19
C LEU A 393 6.61 5.43 35.65
N ASP A 394 7.38 6.31 35.01
CA ASP A 394 8.72 5.96 34.57
C ASP A 394 9.65 5.75 35.77
N LYS A 395 10.49 4.70 35.67
CA LYS A 395 11.40 4.29 36.76
C LYS A 395 12.56 5.28 36.97
N THR A 396 12.96 5.99 35.92
CA THR A 396 14.09 6.93 35.93
C THR A 396 13.65 8.36 36.24
N ASN A 397 12.48 8.78 35.74
CA ASN A 397 11.92 10.10 35.96
C ASN A 397 10.45 10.03 36.36
N LYS A 398 10.17 10.24 37.66
CA LYS A 398 8.82 10.19 38.23
C LYS A 398 7.84 11.25 37.68
N ASN A 399 8.31 12.21 36.87
CA ASN A 399 7.43 13.18 36.20
C ASN A 399 6.90 12.68 34.84
N LEU A 400 7.27 11.47 34.41
CA LEU A 400 6.89 10.92 33.12
C LEU A 400 6.03 9.66 33.28
N LEU A 401 5.13 9.44 32.31
CA LEU A 401 4.26 8.28 32.23
C LEU A 401 4.60 7.41 31.02
N ILE A 402 4.59 6.10 31.21
CA ILE A 402 4.80 5.08 30.18
C ILE A 402 3.44 4.58 29.72
N LEU A 403 3.17 4.71 28.42
CA LEU A 403 2.02 4.12 27.73
C LEU A 403 2.51 3.00 26.81
N LYS A 404 1.89 1.82 26.91
CA LYS A 404 2.15 0.71 25.99
C LYS A 404 1.44 0.96 24.68
N VAL A 405 2.20 1.06 23.60
CA VAL A 405 1.71 1.26 22.23
C VAL A 405 2.38 0.22 21.33
N PRO A 406 1.78 -0.97 21.15
CA PRO A 406 2.35 -2.03 20.35
C PRO A 406 2.64 -1.59 18.91
N GLY A 407 3.86 -1.82 18.43
CA GLY A 407 4.26 -1.48 17.06
C GLY A 407 4.68 -0.02 16.82
N VAL A 408 4.77 0.81 17.86
CA VAL A 408 5.17 2.22 17.74
C VAL A 408 6.60 2.39 17.21
N ALA A 409 7.54 1.51 17.59
CA ALA A 409 8.91 1.54 17.05
C ALA A 409 8.99 1.18 15.55
N GLU A 410 7.91 0.64 14.97
CA GLU A 410 7.77 0.43 13.54
C GLU A 410 7.13 1.65 12.83
N ASN A 411 7.10 2.82 13.50
CA ASN A 411 6.44 4.05 13.09
C ASN A 411 4.93 3.89 12.85
N ARG A 412 4.24 3.08 13.67
CA ARG A 412 2.80 2.82 13.55
C ARG A 412 2.10 2.72 14.92
N PRO A 413 1.48 3.80 15.42
CA PRO A 413 1.37 5.11 14.79
C PRO A 413 2.74 5.78 14.62
N SER A 414 2.89 6.62 13.59
CA SER A 414 4.11 7.38 13.37
C SER A 414 4.19 8.46 14.43
N VAL A 415 4.91 8.16 15.51
CA VAL A 415 5.07 9.00 16.67
C VAL A 415 6.56 9.23 16.88
N LEU A 416 6.96 10.48 16.96
CA LEU A 416 8.33 10.91 17.19
C LEU A 416 8.44 11.66 18.53
N ARG A 417 9.68 11.78 19.03
CA ARG A 417 9.95 12.69 20.15
C ARG A 417 9.47 14.10 19.81
N GLY A 418 8.71 14.69 20.74
CA GLY A 418 8.08 16.02 20.60
C GLY A 418 6.63 15.97 20.11
N ASP A 419 6.15 14.84 19.61
CA ASP A 419 4.75 14.70 19.18
C ASP A 419 3.78 14.75 20.37
N LEU A 420 2.53 15.06 20.05
CA LEU A 420 1.47 15.29 21.00
C LEU A 420 0.39 14.20 20.91
N LEU A 421 -0.02 13.69 22.05
CA LEU A 421 -1.20 12.84 22.19
C LEU A 421 -2.23 13.55 23.06
N LYS A 422 -3.51 13.34 22.77
CA LYS A 422 -4.62 13.80 23.60
C LYS A 422 -5.12 12.64 24.43
N VAL A 423 -5.36 12.88 25.71
CA VAL A 423 -5.70 11.84 26.67
C VAL A 423 -6.87 12.31 27.52
N SER A 424 -7.90 11.49 27.65
CA SER A 424 -9.05 11.74 28.54
C SER A 424 -9.25 10.56 29.48
N LYS A 425 -9.85 10.80 30.65
CA LYS A 425 -10.19 9.73 31.59
C LYS A 425 -11.30 8.86 30.99
N SER A 426 -11.09 7.54 30.94
CA SER A 426 -12.03 6.64 30.29
C SER A 426 -13.31 6.52 31.11
N GLY A 427 -14.47 6.73 30.47
CA GLY A 427 -15.77 6.75 31.12
C GLY A 427 -16.14 8.09 31.80
N ASP A 428 -15.29 9.12 31.70
CA ASP A 428 -15.63 10.46 32.16
C ASP A 428 -16.76 11.07 31.31
N LYS A 429 -17.83 11.50 31.98
CA LYS A 429 -19.01 12.14 31.38
C LYS A 429 -19.12 13.61 31.76
N SER A 430 -18.09 14.19 32.39
CA SER A 430 -18.06 15.60 32.74
C SER A 430 -18.23 16.48 31.51
N GLN A 431 -18.94 17.59 31.68
CA GLN A 431 -19.02 18.66 30.69
C GLN A 431 -18.59 19.97 31.35
N PRO A 432 -17.51 20.62 30.89
CA PRO A 432 -16.65 20.20 29.77
C PRO A 432 -15.72 19.03 30.12
N LEU A 433 -15.46 18.15 29.15
CA LEU A 433 -14.55 17.01 29.30
C LEU A 433 -13.10 17.51 29.42
N THR A 434 -12.37 17.04 30.41
CA THR A 434 -10.94 17.40 30.55
C THR A 434 -10.08 16.54 29.62
N VAL A 435 -9.34 17.19 28.72
CA VAL A 435 -8.41 16.55 27.80
C VAL A 435 -6.99 16.96 28.17
N TYR A 436 -6.22 16.01 28.66
CA TYR A 436 -4.80 16.16 28.97
C TYR A 436 -3.97 16.01 27.71
N THR A 437 -2.98 16.87 27.54
CA THR A 437 -2.00 16.73 26.47
C THR A 437 -0.76 16.00 27.00
N GLY A 438 -0.39 14.91 26.33
CA GLY A 438 0.82 14.14 26.63
C GLY A 438 1.85 14.33 25.54
N TYR A 439 3.01 14.88 25.89
CA TYR A 439 4.10 15.08 24.92
C TYR A 439 5.11 13.94 24.96
N VAL A 440 5.47 13.42 23.80
CA VAL A 440 6.38 12.29 23.66
C VAL A 440 7.80 12.72 23.97
N HIS A 441 8.37 12.16 25.04
CA HIS A 441 9.76 12.36 25.43
C HIS A 441 10.70 11.35 24.79
N LYS A 442 10.26 10.09 24.72
CA LYS A 442 11.05 9.00 24.15
C LYS A 442 10.12 7.93 23.57
N VAL A 443 10.53 7.38 22.44
CA VAL A 443 9.88 6.22 21.81
C VAL A 443 10.75 5.00 22.06
N GLN A 444 10.16 3.94 22.61
CA GLN A 444 10.79 2.64 22.82
C GLN A 444 10.12 1.60 21.91
N LEU A 445 10.53 0.32 22.01
CA LEU A 445 10.03 -0.76 21.14
C LEU A 445 8.49 -0.85 21.11
N ASP A 446 7.85 -1.04 22.27
CA ASP A 446 6.39 -1.16 22.40
C ASP A 446 5.79 -0.13 23.36
N ASN A 447 6.56 0.88 23.76
CA ASN A 447 6.14 1.88 24.72
C ASN A 447 6.53 3.29 24.27
N ILE A 448 5.75 4.28 24.70
CA ILE A 448 6.11 5.70 24.63
C ILE A 448 6.16 6.29 26.02
N ILE A 449 7.12 7.17 26.24
CA ILE A 449 7.27 7.95 27.47
C ILE A 449 6.68 9.34 27.22
N LEU A 450 5.70 9.72 28.03
CA LEU A 450 4.89 10.93 27.88
C LEU A 450 5.09 11.87 29.08
N GLY A 451 5.18 13.17 28.81
CA GLY A 451 5.14 14.23 29.81
C GLY A 451 3.77 14.88 29.87
N PHE A 452 3.22 14.98 31.08
CA PHE A 452 1.90 15.54 31.37
C PHE A 452 2.01 16.69 32.38
N SER A 453 0.87 17.32 32.67
CA SER A 453 0.76 18.35 33.68
C SER A 453 0.97 17.78 35.09
N LYS A 454 1.45 18.63 36.02
CA LYS A 454 1.62 18.23 37.43
C LYS A 454 0.31 17.81 38.09
N LYS A 455 -0.82 18.43 37.71
CA LYS A 455 -2.14 18.09 38.27
C LYS A 455 -2.61 16.69 37.86
N LEU A 456 -2.34 16.26 36.62
CA LEU A 456 -2.65 14.88 36.22
C LEU A 456 -1.79 13.89 37.02
N LEU A 457 -0.50 14.16 37.17
CA LEU A 457 0.42 13.31 37.94
C LEU A 457 -0.01 13.17 39.41
N GLN A 458 -0.47 14.27 40.02
CA GLN A 458 -0.98 14.28 41.39
C GLN A 458 -2.32 13.55 41.56
N SER A 459 -3.13 13.47 40.51
CA SER A 459 -4.44 12.80 40.53
C SER A 459 -4.40 11.37 39.97
N LEU A 460 -3.21 10.83 39.70
CA LEU A 460 -3.02 9.49 39.15
C LEU A 460 -3.25 8.42 40.24
N ILE A 461 -4.14 7.47 39.97
CA ILE A 461 -4.43 6.32 40.84
C ILE A 461 -4.00 5.03 40.10
N PRO A 462 -3.48 4.00 40.80
CA PRO A 462 -3.19 2.70 40.16
C PRO A 462 -4.38 2.16 39.38
N ASN A 463 -4.13 1.63 38.18
CA ASN A 463 -5.14 1.10 37.26
C ASN A 463 -6.18 2.12 36.75
N MET A 464 -5.93 3.42 36.88
CA MET A 464 -6.74 4.44 36.22
C MET A 464 -6.66 4.27 34.69
N LYS A 465 -7.83 4.29 34.04
CA LYS A 465 -7.98 4.03 32.61
C LYS A 465 -8.15 5.32 31.83
N PHE A 466 -7.55 5.36 30.65
CA PHE A 466 -7.56 6.51 29.76
C PHE A 466 -7.95 6.12 28.34
N ASP A 467 -8.62 7.04 27.67
CA ASP A 467 -8.77 7.02 26.22
C ASP A 467 -7.69 7.91 25.60
N VAL A 468 -6.97 7.38 24.63
CA VAL A 468 -5.80 8.00 24.01
C VAL A 468 -6.11 8.26 22.55
N GLU A 469 -6.05 9.54 22.19
CA GLU A 469 -6.24 10.07 20.85
C GLU A 469 -4.89 10.47 20.26
N PHE A 470 -4.52 9.83 19.14
CA PHE A 470 -3.30 10.21 18.42
C PHE A 470 -3.53 11.45 17.56
N THR A 471 -2.51 12.31 17.47
CA THR A 471 -2.56 13.53 16.65
C THR A 471 -1.35 13.61 15.73
N ILE A 472 -1.53 14.19 14.54
CA ILE A 472 -0.44 14.39 13.59
C ILE A 472 0.32 15.67 13.93
N SER A 473 1.65 15.63 13.81
CA SER A 473 2.46 16.84 13.82
C SER A 473 2.27 17.60 12.51
N ARG A 474 1.66 18.79 12.58
CA ARG A 474 1.47 19.68 11.41
C ARG A 474 2.76 20.41 11.01
N TYR A 475 3.85 20.24 11.74
CA TYR A 475 5.08 21.03 11.56
C TYR A 475 5.67 20.86 10.15
N THR A 476 5.78 19.63 9.67
CA THR A 476 6.34 19.32 8.34
C THR A 476 5.47 19.86 7.21
N LEU A 477 4.14 19.73 7.31
CA LEU A 477 3.18 20.31 6.36
C LEU A 477 3.23 21.85 6.35
N LYS A 478 3.36 22.48 7.53
CA LYS A 478 3.53 23.95 7.64
C LYS A 478 4.80 24.44 6.96
N LEU A 479 5.90 23.67 7.05
CA LEU A 479 7.13 23.99 6.31
C LEU A 479 6.91 23.94 4.79
N GLN A 480 6.21 22.91 4.30
CA GLN A 480 5.88 22.78 2.87
C GLN A 480 4.97 23.91 2.38
N HIS A 481 3.94 24.27 3.15
CA HIS A 481 3.10 25.43 2.88
C HIS A 481 3.90 26.73 2.80
N ARG A 482 4.82 26.95 3.73
CA ARG A 482 5.70 28.12 3.68
C ARG A 482 6.63 28.07 2.46
N ALA A 483 7.14 26.90 2.11
CA ALA A 483 8.05 26.76 0.98
C ALA A 483 7.39 27.15 -0.34
N VAL A 484 6.13 26.78 -0.56
CA VAL A 484 5.41 27.17 -1.79
C VAL A 484 5.07 28.67 -1.83
N ASP A 485 4.77 29.29 -0.67
CA ASP A 485 4.67 30.75 -0.55
C ASP A 485 6.00 31.45 -0.89
N LEU A 486 7.11 30.93 -0.34
CA LEU A 486 8.45 31.48 -0.57
C LEU A 486 8.89 31.31 -2.02
N ALA A 487 8.48 30.24 -2.70
CA ALA A 487 8.77 30.04 -4.11
C ALA A 487 8.20 31.19 -4.96
N THR A 488 6.95 31.59 -4.68
CA THR A 488 6.31 32.76 -5.31
C THR A 488 6.97 34.07 -4.89
N LYS A 489 7.24 34.25 -3.58
CA LYS A 489 7.88 35.47 -3.06
C LYS A 489 9.26 35.73 -3.66
N HIS A 490 10.07 34.69 -3.84
CA HIS A 490 11.44 34.76 -4.37
C HIS A 490 11.51 34.54 -5.89
N GLN A 491 10.38 34.61 -6.61
CA GLN A 491 10.32 34.57 -8.07
C GLN A 491 11.07 33.37 -8.69
N LEU A 492 10.92 32.18 -8.10
CA LEU A 492 11.58 30.96 -8.58
C LEU A 492 11.03 30.41 -9.92
N GLU A 493 10.33 31.22 -10.71
CA GLU A 493 9.70 30.81 -11.97
C GLU A 493 10.72 30.20 -12.94
N LYS A 494 11.88 30.82 -13.11
CA LYS A 494 12.94 30.33 -14.00
C LYS A 494 13.55 29.00 -13.54
N VAL A 495 13.37 28.62 -12.27
CA VAL A 495 13.82 27.34 -11.70
C VAL A 495 12.73 26.27 -11.83
N LEU A 496 11.48 26.63 -11.54
CA LEU A 496 10.33 25.71 -11.51
C LEU A 496 9.71 25.42 -12.87
N PHE A 497 9.79 26.40 -13.77
CA PHE A 497 9.25 26.41 -15.14
C PHE A 497 10.30 26.99 -16.10
N PRO A 498 11.49 26.36 -16.18
CA PRO A 498 12.58 26.87 -17.01
C PRO A 498 12.17 26.86 -18.48
N LYS A 499 12.66 27.86 -19.21
CA LYS A 499 12.54 27.97 -20.66
C LYS A 499 13.96 28.03 -21.24
N GLU A 500 14.08 27.68 -22.50
CA GLU A 500 15.35 27.81 -23.20
C GLU A 500 15.78 29.28 -23.17
N ASN A 501 16.99 29.53 -22.68
CA ASN A 501 17.61 30.85 -22.75
C ASN A 501 18.60 30.81 -23.92
N GLU A 502 18.52 31.80 -24.80
CA GLU A 502 19.57 32.09 -25.78
C GLU A 502 20.81 32.60 -25.02
N GLY A 503 21.73 31.69 -24.64
CA GLY A 503 22.84 32.00 -23.75
C GLY A 503 24.11 31.19 -24.07
N LYS A 504 25.27 31.83 -23.78
CA LYS A 504 26.66 31.49 -24.15
C LYS A 504 26.99 30.00 -24.35
N ALA A 505 27.84 29.74 -25.35
CA ALA A 505 28.40 28.44 -25.63
C ALA A 505 28.90 27.74 -24.35
N PRO A 506 28.59 26.44 -24.16
CA PRO A 506 28.92 25.72 -22.95
C PRO A 506 30.44 25.70 -22.73
N THR A 507 30.87 26.15 -21.55
CA THR A 507 32.27 26.01 -21.14
C THR A 507 32.48 24.67 -20.48
N THR A 508 33.56 23.97 -20.86
CA THR A 508 33.95 22.67 -20.31
C THR A 508 35.25 22.83 -19.52
N PRO A 509 35.19 22.93 -18.18
CA PRO A 509 36.39 23.09 -17.37
C PRO A 509 37.25 21.82 -17.43
N ARG A 510 38.57 22.01 -17.52
CA ARG A 510 39.53 20.91 -17.29
C ARG A 510 39.61 20.65 -15.79
N LEU A 511 38.97 19.57 -15.35
CA LEU A 511 38.91 19.17 -13.96
C LEU A 511 39.82 17.97 -13.71
N ARG A 512 40.42 17.94 -12.52
CA ARG A 512 41.15 16.78 -12.03
C ARG A 512 40.36 16.19 -10.87
N MET A 513 39.77 15.01 -11.06
CA MET A 513 38.82 14.45 -10.12
C MET A 513 39.51 14.03 -8.82
N SER A 514 38.80 14.20 -7.70
CA SER A 514 39.23 13.73 -6.39
C SER A 514 39.16 12.21 -6.34
N ASN A 515 38.09 11.63 -6.88
CA ASN A 515 37.98 10.22 -7.17
C ASN A 515 38.39 9.92 -8.62
N ARG A 516 39.59 9.35 -8.80
CA ARG A 516 40.16 9.02 -10.12
C ARG A 516 39.30 8.09 -10.97
N ALA A 517 38.55 7.19 -10.32
CA ALA A 517 37.69 6.25 -11.03
C ALA A 517 36.58 6.95 -11.85
N LEU A 518 36.24 8.20 -11.54
CA LEU A 518 35.26 8.97 -12.30
C LEU A 518 35.82 9.51 -13.61
N GLU A 519 37.14 9.62 -13.76
CA GLU A 519 37.80 10.09 -15.00
C GLU A 519 37.60 9.07 -16.14
N GLU A 520 37.40 7.79 -15.81
CA GLU A 520 37.11 6.71 -16.77
C GLU A 520 35.61 6.60 -17.13
N ASN A 521 34.74 7.37 -16.46
CA ASN A 521 33.30 7.36 -16.64
C ASN A 521 32.84 8.67 -17.31
N PRO A 522 32.60 8.67 -18.63
CA PRO A 522 32.30 9.89 -19.37
C PRO A 522 31.00 10.55 -18.91
N GLU A 523 29.98 9.79 -18.52
CA GLU A 523 28.71 10.33 -18.04
C GLU A 523 28.88 11.06 -16.70
N GLN A 524 29.58 10.44 -15.74
CA GLN A 524 29.85 11.08 -14.45
C GLN A 524 30.77 12.30 -14.60
N MET A 525 31.79 12.22 -15.47
CA MET A 525 32.68 13.34 -15.76
C MET A 525 31.93 14.52 -16.39
N ALA A 526 31.10 14.27 -17.40
CA ALA A 526 30.29 15.29 -18.06
C ALA A 526 29.32 15.97 -17.08
N ALA A 527 28.67 15.20 -16.21
CA ALA A 527 27.80 15.74 -15.16
C ALA A 527 28.57 16.69 -14.23
N VAL A 528 29.76 16.28 -13.75
CA VAL A 528 30.59 17.11 -12.87
C VAL A 528 31.05 18.39 -13.60
N GLN A 529 31.48 18.29 -14.86
CA GLN A 529 31.89 19.45 -15.66
C GLN A 529 30.75 20.45 -15.85
N SER A 530 29.56 20.00 -16.21
CA SER A 530 28.37 20.84 -16.41
C SER A 530 27.91 21.51 -15.11
N ILE A 531 28.00 20.81 -13.98
CA ILE A 531 27.66 21.38 -12.66
C ILE A 531 28.70 22.44 -12.26
N VAL A 532 29.99 22.16 -12.44
CA VAL A 532 31.04 23.11 -12.04
C VAL A 532 31.03 24.37 -12.90
N SER A 533 30.75 24.24 -14.21
CA SER A 533 30.59 25.40 -15.10
C SER A 533 29.31 26.19 -14.82
N GLY A 534 28.28 25.54 -14.27
CA GLY A 534 26.99 26.15 -14.00
C GLY A 534 26.24 26.56 -15.27
N ASN A 535 26.46 25.82 -16.36
CA ASN A 535 25.92 26.13 -17.68
C ASN A 535 24.38 26.20 -17.68
N SER A 536 23.70 25.35 -16.90
CA SER A 536 22.22 25.28 -16.89
C SER A 536 21.53 26.44 -16.18
N LYS A 537 22.25 27.30 -15.44
CA LYS A 537 21.65 28.35 -14.61
C LYS A 537 20.78 29.29 -15.44
N PRO A 538 19.60 29.71 -14.96
CA PRO A 538 18.99 29.41 -13.65
C PRO A 538 18.20 28.08 -13.60
N ALA A 539 18.14 27.34 -14.70
CA ALA A 539 17.43 26.07 -14.74
C ALA A 539 18.16 24.99 -13.90
N PRO A 540 17.42 24.11 -13.22
CA PRO A 540 18.01 22.99 -12.51
C PRO A 540 18.85 22.08 -13.41
N TYR A 541 20.01 21.62 -12.92
CA TYR A 541 20.73 20.53 -13.55
C TYR A 541 20.26 19.19 -12.99
N LEU A 542 19.85 18.24 -13.85
CA LEU A 542 19.36 16.94 -13.43
C LEU A 542 20.41 15.85 -13.64
N ILE A 543 20.69 15.09 -12.59
CA ILE A 543 21.38 13.80 -12.69
C ILE A 543 20.35 12.71 -12.47
N PHE A 544 19.97 12.06 -13.56
CA PHE A 544 19.10 10.90 -13.52
C PHE A 544 19.94 9.63 -13.70
N GLY A 545 19.68 8.61 -12.90
CA GLY A 545 20.42 7.37 -13.01
C GLY A 545 19.71 6.23 -12.30
N PRO A 546 19.71 5.02 -12.87
CA PRO A 546 19.15 3.86 -12.20
C PRO A 546 19.88 3.52 -10.88
N PRO A 547 19.37 2.57 -10.09
CA PRO A 547 20.05 2.15 -8.87
C PRO A 547 21.45 1.61 -9.17
N GLY A 548 22.43 1.99 -8.36
CA GLY A 548 23.81 1.50 -8.51
C GLY A 548 24.66 2.23 -9.55
N THR A 549 24.17 3.29 -10.21
CA THR A 549 24.94 4.05 -11.21
C THR A 549 25.83 5.16 -10.65
N GLY A 550 25.89 5.30 -9.33
CA GLY A 550 26.81 6.22 -8.67
C GLY A 550 26.35 7.66 -8.55
N LYS A 551 25.05 7.98 -8.68
CA LYS A 551 24.48 9.34 -8.50
C LYS A 551 25.08 10.12 -7.32
N THR A 552 25.00 9.56 -6.11
CA THR A 552 25.58 10.17 -4.90
C THR A 552 27.10 10.35 -4.97
N VAL A 553 27.83 9.46 -5.66
CA VAL A 553 29.28 9.61 -5.86
C VAL A 553 29.56 10.79 -6.79
N THR A 554 28.81 10.92 -7.88
CA THR A 554 28.88 12.06 -8.80
C THR A 554 28.58 13.38 -8.09
N LEU A 555 27.55 13.41 -7.24
CA LEU A 555 27.23 14.60 -6.43
C LEU A 555 28.36 14.98 -5.48
N VAL A 556 28.92 14.01 -4.76
CA VAL A 556 30.04 14.24 -3.85
C VAL A 556 31.24 14.81 -4.60
N GLU A 557 31.57 14.26 -5.78
CA GLU A 557 32.66 14.78 -6.60
C GLU A 557 32.39 16.22 -7.06
N ALA A 558 31.19 16.51 -7.57
CA ALA A 558 30.82 17.86 -7.99
C ALA A 558 30.94 18.89 -6.85
N ILE A 559 30.45 18.53 -5.65
CA ILE A 559 30.59 19.36 -4.44
C ILE A 559 32.08 19.58 -4.12
N CYS A 560 32.91 18.54 -4.20
CA CYS A 560 34.34 18.64 -3.94
C CYS A 560 35.05 19.56 -4.95
N GLN A 561 34.70 19.48 -6.23
CA GLN A 561 35.27 20.34 -7.26
C GLN A 561 34.89 21.80 -7.05
N ILE A 562 33.63 22.10 -6.74
CA ILE A 562 33.17 23.47 -6.41
C ILE A 562 33.88 24.00 -5.17
N TYR A 563 34.00 23.17 -4.13
CA TYR A 563 34.68 23.53 -2.88
C TYR A 563 36.16 23.91 -3.10
N LYS A 564 36.85 23.18 -3.99
CA LYS A 564 38.25 23.42 -4.34
C LYS A 564 38.43 24.61 -5.28
N SER A 565 37.52 24.82 -6.24
CA SER A 565 37.66 25.85 -7.26
C SER A 565 37.22 27.24 -6.79
N SER A 566 36.27 27.33 -5.85
CA SER A 566 35.71 28.61 -5.42
C SER A 566 35.64 28.73 -3.90
N HIS A 567 36.48 29.61 -3.33
CA HIS A 567 36.50 29.90 -1.90
C HIS A 567 35.23 30.60 -1.39
N SER A 568 34.53 31.33 -2.26
CA SER A 568 33.25 31.98 -1.94
C SER A 568 32.04 31.07 -2.07
N ALA A 569 32.21 29.84 -2.54
CA ALA A 569 31.11 28.89 -2.65
C ALA A 569 30.66 28.38 -1.28
N HIS A 570 29.38 28.60 -1.00
CA HIS A 570 28.62 27.94 0.07
C HIS A 570 27.61 26.96 -0.55
N ILE A 571 27.58 25.75 0.00
CA ILE A 571 26.90 24.59 -0.58
C ILE A 571 25.94 24.00 0.46
N LEU A 572 24.69 23.82 0.07
CA LEU A 572 23.70 23.06 0.83
C LEU A 572 23.44 21.72 0.11
N ALA A 573 23.74 20.61 0.77
CA ALA A 573 23.44 19.27 0.28
C ALA A 573 22.29 18.65 1.10
N CYS A 574 21.18 18.39 0.41
CA CYS A 574 19.95 17.89 0.99
C CYS A 574 19.63 16.48 0.48
N ALA A 575 18.90 15.72 1.30
CA ALA A 575 18.24 14.50 0.90
C ALA A 575 16.90 14.34 1.67
N PRO A 576 15.95 13.52 1.21
CA PRO A 576 14.72 13.23 1.97
C PRO A 576 14.96 12.55 3.30
N SER A 577 15.85 11.54 3.31
CA SER A 577 16.03 10.65 4.44
C SER A 577 17.31 10.94 5.20
N ASN A 578 17.28 10.68 6.51
CA ASN A 578 18.45 10.84 7.36
C ASN A 578 19.63 9.96 6.91
N SER A 579 19.35 8.72 6.47
CA SER A 579 20.38 7.80 5.98
C SER A 579 21.07 8.30 4.71
N ALA A 580 20.33 8.91 3.77
CA ALA A 580 20.91 9.50 2.57
C ALA A 580 21.76 10.74 2.91
N SER A 581 21.27 11.63 3.78
CA SER A 581 22.04 12.79 4.26
C SER A 581 23.32 12.38 4.99
N ASP A 582 23.26 11.31 5.79
CA ASP A 582 24.44 10.80 6.48
C ASP A 582 25.46 10.22 5.51
N LEU A 583 25.01 9.43 4.53
CA LEU A 583 25.88 8.88 3.49
C LEU A 583 26.59 9.99 2.69
N LEU A 584 25.87 11.08 2.35
CA LEU A 584 26.46 12.25 1.71
C LEU A 584 27.56 12.85 2.59
N CYS A 585 27.29 13.09 3.87
CA CYS A 585 28.26 13.68 4.79
C CYS A 585 29.48 12.78 5.01
N GLU A 586 29.28 11.47 5.21
CA GLU A 586 30.35 10.50 5.39
C GLU A 586 31.27 10.41 4.16
N ARG A 587 30.72 10.54 2.95
CA ARG A 587 31.52 10.57 1.72
C ARG A 587 32.27 11.88 1.54
N LEU A 588 31.65 13.02 1.85
CA LEU A 588 32.27 14.34 1.76
C LEU A 588 33.43 14.51 2.75
N LYS A 589 33.32 13.92 3.94
CA LYS A 589 34.35 13.98 4.99
C LYS A 589 35.73 13.46 4.52
N LYS A 590 35.77 12.62 3.48
CA LYS A 590 37.03 12.11 2.92
C LYS A 590 37.83 13.16 2.13
N TYR A 591 37.17 14.22 1.66
CA TYR A 591 37.73 15.19 0.73
C TYR A 591 37.64 16.64 1.22
N VAL A 592 36.83 16.88 2.25
CA VAL A 592 36.55 18.21 2.80
C VAL A 592 37.09 18.31 4.22
N ASP A 593 37.68 19.46 4.55
CA ASP A 593 38.15 19.79 5.89
C ASP A 593 36.98 19.82 6.89
N ALA A 594 37.13 19.20 8.04
CA ALA A 594 36.11 19.10 9.08
C ALA A 594 35.60 20.48 9.54
N ARG A 595 36.42 21.54 9.48
CA ARG A 595 35.99 22.91 9.86
C ARG A 595 35.01 23.55 8.85
N HIS A 596 34.90 23.00 7.64
CA HIS A 596 34.03 23.52 6.59
C HIS A 596 32.79 22.66 6.32
N LEU A 597 32.68 21.48 6.95
CA LEU A 597 31.61 20.51 6.73
C LEU A 597 30.76 20.35 8.00
N PHE A 598 29.45 20.51 7.88
CA PHE A 598 28.53 20.38 9.02
C PHE A 598 27.25 19.62 8.67
N ARG A 599 26.83 18.68 9.52
CA ARG A 599 25.62 17.87 9.36
C ARG A 599 24.54 18.32 10.34
N ILE A 600 23.46 18.92 9.84
CA ILE A 600 22.34 19.40 10.68
C ILE A 600 21.27 18.33 10.82
N CYS A 601 21.17 17.73 12.00
CA CYS A 601 20.14 16.76 12.37
C CYS A 601 18.95 17.42 13.08
N ALA A 602 17.75 16.87 12.86
CA ALA A 602 16.55 17.27 13.59
C ALA A 602 16.63 16.81 15.06
N SER A 603 16.08 17.59 15.98
CA SER A 603 16.03 17.30 17.42
C SER A 603 15.22 16.04 17.77
N SER A 604 14.28 15.64 16.90
CA SER A 604 13.51 14.40 17.06
C SER A 604 14.30 13.13 16.69
N ARG A 605 15.48 13.28 16.08
CA ARG A 605 16.33 12.15 15.67
C ARG A 605 17.00 11.51 16.89
N ASP A 606 16.98 10.19 16.96
CA ASP A 606 17.70 9.42 17.96
C ASP A 606 19.23 9.44 17.67
N PRO A 607 20.08 9.98 18.56
CA PRO A 607 21.53 9.97 18.41
C PRO A 607 22.12 8.56 18.26
N GLY A 608 21.49 7.53 18.84
CA GLY A 608 21.92 6.14 18.74
C GLY A 608 21.87 5.57 17.32
N THR A 609 21.15 6.23 16.41
CA THR A 609 21.08 5.85 14.99
C THR A 609 22.17 6.45 14.12
N VAL A 610 23.03 7.31 14.70
CA VAL A 610 24.10 8.03 13.99
C VAL A 610 25.44 7.40 14.32
N SER A 611 26.32 7.26 13.34
CA SER A 611 27.66 6.72 13.58
C SER A 611 28.46 7.64 14.51
N LYS A 612 29.22 7.08 15.46
CA LYS A 612 30.03 7.85 16.43
C LYS A 612 31.00 8.83 15.76
N ASN A 613 31.47 8.48 14.57
CA ASN A 613 32.36 9.32 13.76
C ASN A 613 31.66 10.52 13.13
N LEU A 614 30.35 10.39 12.85
CA LEU A 614 29.53 11.45 12.27
C LEU A 614 28.98 12.39 13.35
N LEU A 615 28.70 11.90 14.57
CA LEU A 615 28.24 12.72 15.69
C LEU A 615 29.12 13.96 15.95
N LYS A 616 30.44 13.82 15.78
CA LYS A 616 31.41 14.94 15.94
C LYS A 616 31.26 16.07 14.90
N HIS A 617 30.59 15.80 13.79
CA HIS A 617 30.32 16.75 12.71
C HIS A 617 28.85 17.17 12.69
N CYS A 618 28.10 16.80 13.73
CA CYS A 618 26.70 17.11 13.89
C CYS A 618 26.47 18.15 14.98
N ASN A 619 25.25 18.66 15.01
CA ASN A 619 24.74 19.51 16.07
C ASN A 619 24.28 18.72 17.31
N TRP A 620 25.04 17.69 17.71
CA TRP A 620 24.73 16.85 18.88
C TRP A 620 25.28 17.51 20.15
N ASP A 621 24.42 17.62 21.17
CA ASP A 621 24.78 18.05 22.51
C ASP A 621 24.89 16.82 23.42
N GLU A 622 26.12 16.49 23.82
CA GLU A 622 26.44 15.34 24.66
C GLU A 622 25.81 15.42 26.06
N ARG A 623 25.58 16.64 26.60
CA ARG A 623 25.00 16.83 27.94
C ARG A 623 23.50 16.53 27.95
N GLN A 624 22.83 16.84 26.85
CA GLN A 624 21.37 16.67 26.71
C GLN A 624 20.98 15.40 25.94
N ASP A 625 21.98 14.67 25.41
CA ASP A 625 21.82 13.52 24.52
C ASP A 625 20.78 13.77 23.41
N CYS A 626 20.90 14.91 22.74
CA CYS A 626 19.97 15.35 21.71
C CYS A 626 20.63 16.26 20.67
N PHE A 627 19.97 16.47 19.54
CA PHE A 627 20.43 17.44 18.54
C PHE A 627 19.85 18.82 18.83
N VAL A 628 20.72 19.83 19.00
CA VAL A 628 20.36 21.22 19.28
C VAL A 628 20.70 22.07 18.07
N PHE A 629 19.78 22.89 17.57
CA PHE A 629 20.08 23.71 16.39
C PHE A 629 21.12 24.79 16.72
N PRO A 630 22.20 24.90 15.93
CA PRO A 630 23.21 25.94 16.14
C PRO A 630 22.68 27.33 15.80
N ALA A 631 23.31 28.36 16.36
CA ALA A 631 23.01 29.75 16.04
C ALA A 631 23.38 30.10 14.60
N LYS A 632 22.72 31.12 14.04
CA LYS A 632 22.92 31.59 12.67
C LYS A 632 24.40 31.88 12.37
N GLU A 633 25.09 32.52 13.31
CA GLU A 633 26.49 32.92 13.19
C GLU A 633 27.40 31.70 13.05
N THR A 634 27.10 30.61 13.76
CA THR A 634 27.82 29.34 13.65
C THR A 634 27.55 28.66 12.31
N VAL A 635 26.29 28.66 11.85
CA VAL A 635 25.89 28.03 10.59
C VAL A 635 26.58 28.68 9.39
N ILE A 636 26.63 30.02 9.34
CA ILE A 636 27.20 30.78 8.22
C ILE A 636 28.70 30.53 8.03
N ASN A 637 29.41 30.15 9.10
CA ASN A 637 30.86 29.87 9.03
C ASN A 637 31.18 28.56 8.27
N PHE A 638 30.21 27.66 8.11
CA PHE A 638 30.41 26.44 7.34
C PHE A 638 30.20 26.69 5.85
N ARG A 639 31.10 26.13 5.03
CA ARG A 639 31.00 26.21 3.55
C ARG A 639 30.11 25.11 2.98
N ILE A 640 30.02 23.96 3.65
CA ILE A 640 29.21 22.83 3.22
C ILE A 640 28.31 22.40 4.36
N ILE A 641 27.00 22.47 4.14
CA ILE A 641 25.99 22.02 5.09
C ILE A 641 25.24 20.83 4.50
N VAL A 642 25.15 19.74 5.27
CA VAL A 642 24.40 18.54 4.91
C VAL A 642 23.18 18.42 5.81
N SER A 643 21.99 18.30 5.24
CA SER A 643 20.72 18.29 5.98
C SER A 643 19.70 17.37 5.31
N THR A 644 18.61 17.03 6.02
CA THR A 644 17.40 16.60 5.33
C THR A 644 16.64 17.80 4.78
N LEU A 645 15.80 17.63 3.76
CA LEU A 645 14.98 18.70 3.16
C LEU A 645 14.13 19.42 4.21
N LEU A 646 13.40 18.67 5.03
CA LEU A 646 12.57 19.23 6.10
C LEU A 646 13.40 19.96 7.18
N THR A 647 14.58 19.44 7.50
CA THR A 647 15.49 20.07 8.48
C THR A 647 16.09 21.36 7.91
N ALA A 648 16.34 21.43 6.59
CA ALA A 648 16.85 22.63 5.93
C ALA A 648 15.86 23.81 6.06
N GLY A 649 14.56 23.55 6.21
CA GLY A 649 13.56 24.57 6.54
C GLY A 649 13.85 25.33 7.84
N ARG A 650 14.66 24.79 8.76
CA ARG A 650 15.13 25.52 9.95
C ARG A 650 16.15 26.60 9.63
N LEU A 651 16.92 26.47 8.54
CA LEU A 651 17.85 27.51 8.08
C LEU A 651 17.10 28.79 7.70
N VAL A 652 15.99 28.65 6.96
CA VAL A 652 15.08 29.76 6.65
C VAL A 652 14.49 30.34 7.94
N SER A 653 14.08 29.48 8.87
CA SER A 653 13.49 29.90 10.15
C SER A 653 14.49 30.67 11.04
N GLY A 654 15.76 30.27 10.99
CA GLY A 654 16.91 30.91 11.64
C GLY A 654 17.40 32.17 10.92
N GLY A 655 16.75 32.57 9.82
CA GLY A 655 17.06 33.81 9.11
C GLY A 655 18.37 33.78 8.33
N ILE A 656 18.79 32.62 7.83
CA ILE A 656 19.82 32.53 6.79
C ILE A 656 19.30 33.23 5.54
N PRO A 657 20.03 34.21 4.97
CA PRO A 657 19.54 34.98 3.84
C PRO A 657 19.51 34.15 2.55
N ALA A 658 18.55 34.45 1.68
CA ALA A 658 18.52 33.89 0.33
C ALA A 658 19.80 34.30 -0.41
N GLY A 659 20.36 33.37 -1.19
CA GLY A 659 21.62 33.58 -1.91
C GLY A 659 22.87 33.33 -1.07
N HIS A 660 22.77 33.07 0.23
CA HIS A 660 23.91 32.57 1.01
C HIS A 660 24.46 31.28 0.40
N PHE A 661 23.58 30.33 0.06
CA PHE A 661 23.97 29.12 -0.65
C PHE A 661 24.03 29.37 -2.15
N THR A 662 25.26 29.43 -2.67
CA THR A 662 25.56 29.53 -4.10
C THR A 662 25.14 28.26 -4.86
N HIS A 663 25.12 27.10 -4.19
CA HIS A 663 24.77 25.82 -4.78
C HIS A 663 23.88 25.04 -3.80
N ILE A 664 22.77 24.50 -4.31
CA ILE A 664 21.90 23.58 -3.58
C ILE A 664 21.85 22.26 -4.35
N PHE A 665 22.18 21.18 -3.66
CA PHE A 665 22.12 19.82 -4.16
C PHE A 665 20.99 19.08 -3.45
N VAL A 666 20.17 18.35 -4.20
CA VAL A 666 19.15 17.44 -3.64
C VAL A 666 19.41 16.05 -4.19
N ASP A 667 19.88 15.14 -3.33
CA ASP A 667 19.98 13.72 -3.65
C ASP A 667 18.63 13.03 -3.39
N GLU A 668 18.37 11.94 -4.12
CA GLU A 668 17.11 11.19 -4.08
C GLU A 668 15.85 12.08 -4.31
N ALA A 669 15.96 13.11 -5.14
CA ALA A 669 14.90 14.09 -5.41
C ALA A 669 13.61 13.47 -6.00
N GLY A 670 13.71 12.28 -6.60
CA GLY A 670 12.57 11.51 -7.09
C GLY A 670 11.64 11.02 -5.98
N GLN A 671 12.11 10.93 -4.73
CA GLN A 671 11.36 10.39 -3.60
C GLN A 671 10.46 11.41 -2.90
N THR A 672 10.61 12.70 -3.18
CA THR A 672 9.97 13.78 -2.42
C THR A 672 8.88 14.47 -3.19
N ALA A 673 7.77 14.78 -2.52
CA ALA A 673 6.75 15.61 -3.13
C ALA A 673 7.38 16.98 -3.41
N GLU A 674 6.95 17.63 -4.48
CA GLU A 674 7.53 18.92 -4.86
C GLU A 674 7.51 19.98 -3.74
N PRO A 675 6.42 20.14 -2.95
CA PRO A 675 6.44 21.08 -1.82
C PRO A 675 7.47 20.74 -0.74
N GLU A 676 7.79 19.46 -0.55
CA GLU A 676 8.84 19.00 0.36
C GLU A 676 10.23 19.34 -0.17
N CYS A 677 10.48 19.09 -1.46
CA CYS A 677 11.73 19.49 -2.11
C CYS A 677 11.96 21.00 -1.96
N MET A 678 10.90 21.79 -2.14
CA MET A 678 10.95 23.25 -1.99
C MET A 678 11.31 23.73 -0.58
N VAL A 679 11.13 22.93 0.47
CA VAL A 679 11.53 23.32 1.84
C VAL A 679 13.03 23.58 1.94
N GLY A 680 13.84 22.84 1.18
CA GLY A 680 15.30 23.01 1.13
C GLY A 680 15.79 24.01 0.09
N ILE A 681 14.89 24.60 -0.71
CA ILE A 681 15.24 25.46 -1.86
C ILE A 681 14.70 26.87 -1.64
N ALA A 682 13.40 27.00 -1.36
CA ALA A 682 12.69 28.26 -1.31
C ALA A 682 13.14 29.13 -0.13
N GLY A 683 13.61 30.34 -0.43
CA GLY A 683 14.17 31.27 0.56
C GLY A 683 15.64 31.02 0.91
N LEU A 684 16.28 30.01 0.30
CA LEU A 684 17.73 29.74 0.43
C LEU A 684 18.46 29.96 -0.90
N LEU A 685 17.85 29.56 -2.02
CA LEU A 685 18.36 29.77 -3.37
C LEU A 685 18.02 31.17 -3.88
N GLN A 686 18.99 31.82 -4.53
CA GLN A 686 18.78 32.99 -5.37
C GLN A 686 18.83 32.53 -6.85
N PRO A 687 17.75 32.68 -7.66
CA PRO A 687 17.72 32.15 -9.04
C PRO A 687 18.83 32.64 -9.95
N GLU A 688 19.18 33.93 -9.86
CA GLU A 688 20.08 34.59 -10.82
C GLU A 688 21.55 34.19 -10.64
N THR A 689 21.94 33.86 -9.41
CA THR A 689 23.34 33.59 -9.05
C THR A 689 23.56 32.16 -8.57
N GLY A 690 22.53 31.53 -8.03
CA GLY A 690 22.56 30.19 -7.46
C GLY A 690 22.43 29.08 -8.50
N GLN A 691 22.90 27.89 -8.14
CA GLN A 691 22.67 26.65 -8.90
C GLN A 691 21.81 25.68 -8.11
N LEU A 692 20.83 25.05 -8.75
CA LEU A 692 20.11 23.91 -8.22
C LEU A 692 20.51 22.65 -8.99
N VAL A 693 20.92 21.61 -8.28
CA VAL A 693 21.21 20.29 -8.85
C VAL A 693 20.30 19.26 -8.19
N LEU A 694 19.54 18.52 -9.00
CA LEU A 694 18.65 17.45 -8.52
C LEU A 694 19.18 16.11 -9.02
N ALA A 695 19.50 15.20 -8.11
CA ALA A 695 19.82 13.82 -8.45
C ALA A 695 18.71 12.88 -8.00
N GLY A 696 18.35 11.92 -8.84
CA GLY A 696 17.31 10.95 -8.48
C GLY A 696 17.02 9.97 -9.61
N ASP A 697 15.93 9.22 -9.45
CA ASP A 697 15.45 8.29 -10.45
C ASP A 697 13.92 8.37 -10.53
N PRO A 698 13.34 8.88 -11.64
CA PRO A 698 11.90 8.98 -11.80
C PRO A 698 11.23 7.60 -11.92
N GLN A 699 11.99 6.54 -12.25
CA GLN A 699 11.48 5.16 -12.38
C GLN A 699 11.52 4.38 -11.05
N GLN A 700 12.01 4.98 -9.97
CA GLN A 700 11.94 4.41 -8.61
C GLN A 700 10.81 5.04 -7.81
N LEU A 701 10.62 4.56 -6.57
CA LEU A 701 9.55 5.02 -5.68
C LEU A 701 9.54 6.54 -5.51
N GLY A 702 8.34 7.10 -5.70
CA GLY A 702 8.02 8.49 -5.45
C GLY A 702 7.57 8.76 -4.00
N PRO A 703 6.94 9.92 -3.76
CA PRO A 703 6.50 10.36 -2.44
C PRO A 703 5.45 9.43 -1.84
N ILE A 704 5.57 9.16 -0.54
CA ILE A 704 4.59 8.36 0.20
C ILE A 704 3.48 9.28 0.68
N LEU A 705 2.32 9.19 0.03
CA LEU A 705 1.13 9.98 0.34
C LEU A 705 -0.04 9.10 0.78
N ARG A 706 -0.91 9.66 1.60
CA ARG A 706 -2.11 8.98 2.10
C ARG A 706 -3.36 9.30 1.29
N SER A 707 -3.50 10.53 0.84
CA SER A 707 -4.72 11.05 0.21
C SER A 707 -4.85 10.58 -1.23
N PRO A 708 -5.87 9.77 -1.56
CA PRO A 708 -6.12 9.37 -2.94
C PRO A 708 -6.45 10.56 -3.84
N LEU A 709 -7.13 11.58 -3.31
CA LEU A 709 -7.40 12.82 -4.05
C LEU A 709 -6.11 13.59 -4.34
N ALA A 710 -5.21 13.73 -3.35
CA ALA A 710 -3.95 14.41 -3.58
C ALA A 710 -3.08 13.67 -4.61
N LEU A 711 -3.06 12.34 -4.57
CA LEU A 711 -2.41 11.49 -5.57
C LEU A 711 -3.01 11.69 -6.96
N GLN A 712 -4.34 11.62 -7.08
CA GLN A 712 -5.07 11.81 -8.34
C GLN A 712 -4.74 13.14 -9.02
N TYR A 713 -4.58 14.22 -8.23
CA TYR A 713 -4.29 15.55 -8.75
C TYR A 713 -2.79 15.91 -8.77
N GLY A 714 -1.91 14.90 -8.62
CA GLY A 714 -0.49 15.03 -8.94
C GLY A 714 0.45 15.39 -7.78
N LEU A 715 0.02 15.35 -6.51
CA LEU A 715 0.93 15.57 -5.38
C LEU A 715 2.00 14.46 -5.29
N GLY A 716 1.70 13.27 -5.82
CA GLY A 716 2.63 12.14 -5.90
C GLY A 716 3.69 12.27 -6.99
N LEU A 717 3.67 13.34 -7.79
CA LEU A 717 4.70 13.63 -8.78
C LEU A 717 5.82 14.44 -8.12
N SER A 718 7.04 13.93 -8.14
CA SER A 718 8.19 14.68 -7.64
C SER A 718 8.55 15.85 -8.57
N MET A 719 9.26 16.86 -8.07
CA MET A 719 9.74 17.96 -8.91
C MET A 719 10.64 17.45 -10.05
N LEU A 720 11.50 16.47 -9.76
CA LEU A 720 12.38 15.85 -10.75
C LEU A 720 11.56 15.16 -11.84
N GLU A 721 10.58 14.34 -11.46
CA GLU A 721 9.74 13.64 -12.42
C GLU A 721 8.89 14.60 -13.25
N ARG A 722 8.31 15.65 -12.63
CA ARG A 722 7.55 16.68 -13.34
C ARG A 722 8.39 17.41 -14.39
N LEU A 723 9.63 17.78 -14.05
CA LEU A 723 10.53 18.44 -15.00
C LEU A 723 10.85 17.51 -16.18
N MET A 724 11.21 16.26 -15.90
CA MET A 724 11.55 15.27 -16.93
C MET A 724 10.36 14.89 -17.82
N SER A 725 9.15 14.83 -17.27
CA SER A 725 7.95 14.42 -18.04
C SER A 725 7.24 15.60 -18.71
N GLY A 726 7.30 16.80 -18.14
CA GLY A 726 6.44 17.93 -18.51
C GLY A 726 7.16 19.14 -19.10
N ASN A 727 8.49 19.10 -19.24
CA ASN A 727 9.27 20.21 -19.79
C ASN A 727 10.25 19.71 -20.87
N VAL A 728 10.17 20.34 -22.05
CA VAL A 728 10.92 19.95 -23.26
C VAL A 728 12.43 19.93 -23.05
N LEU A 729 12.97 20.81 -22.19
CA LEU A 729 14.41 20.89 -21.91
C LEU A 729 14.99 19.61 -21.28
N TYR A 730 14.14 18.81 -20.63
CA TYR A 730 14.54 17.61 -19.91
C TYR A 730 14.07 16.31 -20.57
N GLN A 731 13.41 16.42 -21.73
CA GLN A 731 12.96 15.29 -22.53
C GLN A 731 14.06 14.85 -23.52
N LYS A 732 13.94 13.63 -24.05
CA LYS A 732 14.78 13.17 -25.16
C LYS A 732 14.38 13.95 -26.42
N SER A 733 15.35 14.43 -27.18
CA SER A 733 15.10 15.02 -28.50
C SER A 733 14.52 13.95 -29.43
N GLU A 734 13.47 14.30 -30.18
CA GLU A 734 12.82 13.35 -31.11
C GLU A 734 13.75 12.91 -32.24
N GLU A 735 14.67 13.80 -32.67
CA GLU A 735 15.62 13.53 -33.75
C GLU A 735 16.78 12.63 -33.29
N SER A 736 17.37 12.92 -32.13
CA SER A 736 18.58 12.23 -31.66
C SER A 736 18.31 11.07 -30.69
N GLY A 737 17.11 11.02 -30.09
CA GLY A 737 16.77 10.10 -28.99
C GLY A 737 17.57 10.35 -27.70
N GLN A 738 18.35 11.43 -27.63
CA GLN A 738 19.23 11.74 -26.51
C GLN A 738 18.73 12.93 -25.70
N TYR A 739 19.12 12.96 -24.43
CA TYR A 739 18.88 14.11 -23.58
C TYR A 739 19.83 15.25 -23.91
N ASN A 740 19.37 16.50 -23.71
CA ASN A 740 20.25 17.65 -23.78
C ASN A 740 21.22 17.65 -22.57
N GLY A 741 22.50 17.34 -22.82
CA GLY A 741 23.57 17.28 -21.82
C GLY A 741 23.81 18.59 -21.05
N HIS A 742 23.27 19.70 -21.54
CA HIS A 742 23.26 21.00 -20.87
C HIS A 742 22.37 21.01 -19.62
N PHE A 743 21.29 20.20 -19.60
CA PHE A 743 20.31 20.17 -18.50
C PHE A 743 20.24 18.82 -17.80
N VAL A 744 20.48 17.72 -18.52
CA VAL A 744 20.32 16.35 -17.99
C VAL A 744 21.53 15.51 -18.31
N THR A 745 22.04 14.80 -17.31
CA THR A 745 22.88 13.63 -17.53
C THR A 745 22.18 12.36 -17.05
N LYS A 746 22.06 11.37 -17.95
CA LYS A 746 21.67 10.00 -17.60
C LYS A 746 22.91 9.16 -17.29
N LEU A 747 23.01 8.59 -16.10
CA LEU A 747 24.10 7.67 -15.73
C LEU A 747 23.74 6.23 -16.12
N LEU A 748 24.59 5.57 -16.91
CA LEU A 748 24.29 4.25 -17.50
C LEU A 748 25.05 3.08 -16.87
N ARG A 749 26.27 3.31 -16.36
CA ARG A 749 27.12 2.26 -15.80
C ARG A 749 26.67 1.85 -14.40
N ASN A 750 26.18 0.62 -14.24
CA ASN A 750 25.76 0.02 -12.97
C ASN A 750 26.93 -0.68 -12.27
N TYR A 751 27.27 -0.24 -11.05
CA TYR A 751 28.36 -0.77 -10.24
C TYR A 751 27.88 -1.68 -9.09
N ARG A 752 26.63 -2.16 -9.15
CA ARG A 752 25.99 -2.87 -8.02
C ARG A 752 25.74 -4.34 -8.30
N SER A 753 25.02 -4.64 -9.37
CA SER A 753 24.25 -5.89 -9.50
C SER A 753 24.80 -6.82 -10.58
N HIS A 754 24.59 -8.11 -10.39
CA HIS A 754 24.82 -9.13 -11.41
C HIS A 754 23.96 -8.87 -12.67
N PRO A 755 24.45 -9.13 -13.90
CA PRO A 755 23.69 -8.93 -15.14
C PRO A 755 22.30 -9.58 -15.14
N ALA A 756 22.19 -10.80 -14.62
CA ALA A 756 20.91 -11.52 -14.51
C ALA A 756 19.87 -10.80 -13.65
N ILE A 757 20.30 -10.12 -12.57
CA ILE A 757 19.42 -9.33 -11.71
C ILE A 757 18.98 -8.05 -12.44
N LEU A 758 19.89 -7.45 -13.21
CA LEU A 758 19.67 -6.16 -13.87
C LEU A 758 18.85 -6.28 -15.16
N LYS A 759 18.81 -7.46 -15.80
CA LYS A 759 18.21 -7.68 -17.12
C LYS A 759 16.78 -7.14 -17.24
N ILE A 760 15.88 -7.56 -16.35
CA ILE A 760 14.46 -7.18 -16.41
C ILE A 760 14.22 -5.72 -16.01
N PRO A 761 14.81 -5.19 -14.93
CA PRO A 761 14.74 -3.76 -14.67
C PRO A 761 15.27 -2.90 -15.83
N ASN A 762 16.38 -3.31 -16.47
CA ASN A 762 16.96 -2.59 -17.60
C ASN A 762 16.02 -2.56 -18.82
N GLU A 763 15.43 -3.71 -19.13
CA GLU A 763 14.49 -3.86 -20.24
C GLU A 763 13.20 -3.05 -20.03
N LEU A 764 12.61 -3.11 -18.83
CA LEU A 764 11.29 -2.54 -18.56
C LEU A 764 11.29 -1.05 -18.22
N PHE A 765 12.38 -0.52 -17.66
CA PHE A 765 12.40 0.84 -17.11
C PHE A 765 13.47 1.76 -17.71
N TYR A 766 14.47 1.21 -18.42
CA TYR A 766 15.68 1.95 -18.76
C TYR A 766 16.13 1.77 -20.21
N ASP A 767 15.23 1.40 -21.10
CA ASP A 767 15.44 1.30 -22.56
C ASP A 767 16.58 0.35 -22.97
N ASN A 768 16.90 -0.65 -22.14
CA ASN A 768 18.09 -1.50 -22.28
C ASN A 768 19.44 -0.75 -22.29
N GLU A 769 19.50 0.51 -21.87
CA GLU A 769 20.72 1.32 -21.92
C GLU A 769 21.71 1.05 -20.77
N LEU A 770 21.29 0.35 -19.69
CA LEU A 770 22.19 0.09 -18.56
C LEU A 770 23.31 -0.89 -18.88
N GLN A 771 24.52 -0.56 -18.42
CA GLN A 771 25.74 -1.32 -18.64
C GLN A 771 26.28 -1.87 -17.32
N VAL A 772 26.78 -3.11 -17.30
CA VAL A 772 27.28 -3.73 -16.05
C VAL A 772 28.76 -3.44 -15.85
N TYR A 773 29.08 -2.72 -14.79
CA TYR A 773 30.44 -2.40 -14.32
C TYR A 773 30.69 -2.83 -12.86
N ALA A 774 29.77 -3.61 -12.28
CA ALA A 774 29.92 -4.15 -10.93
C ALA A 774 31.12 -5.09 -10.84
N GLU A 775 31.86 -5.01 -9.72
CA GLU A 775 33.05 -5.83 -9.46
C GLU A 775 32.71 -7.32 -9.63
N GLU A 776 33.50 -8.00 -10.47
CA GLU A 776 33.20 -9.36 -10.90
C GLU A 776 33.15 -10.37 -9.74
N LYS A 777 34.11 -10.28 -8.81
CA LYS A 777 34.18 -11.15 -7.62
C LYS A 777 32.94 -10.98 -6.74
N ALA A 778 32.51 -9.75 -6.50
CA ALA A 778 31.36 -9.46 -5.65
C ALA A 778 30.04 -9.93 -6.30
N ARG A 779 29.84 -9.67 -7.60
CA ARG A 779 28.58 -10.02 -8.28
C ARG A 779 28.46 -11.51 -8.59
N LYS A 780 29.58 -12.21 -8.86
CA LYS A 780 29.58 -13.66 -9.16
C LYS A 780 29.67 -14.54 -7.92
N ALA A 781 29.72 -13.95 -6.72
CA ALA A 781 29.91 -14.67 -5.45
C ALA A 781 28.95 -15.87 -5.28
N PHE A 782 27.70 -15.77 -5.75
CA PHE A 782 26.70 -16.83 -5.60
C PHE A 782 26.41 -17.64 -6.87
N CYS A 783 27.08 -17.38 -7.99
CA CYS A 783 26.83 -18.10 -9.27
C CYS A 783 27.03 -19.61 -9.16
N ASN A 784 27.91 -20.07 -8.25
CA ASN A 784 28.19 -21.48 -8.05
C ASN A 784 27.50 -22.08 -6.83
N TRP A 785 26.57 -21.37 -6.19
CA TRP A 785 25.85 -21.87 -5.02
C TRP A 785 25.05 -23.14 -5.35
N LYS A 786 25.14 -24.17 -4.51
CA LYS A 786 24.56 -25.52 -4.77
C LYS A 786 23.05 -25.56 -4.85
N HIS A 787 22.36 -24.60 -4.22
CA HIS A 787 20.91 -24.53 -4.20
C HIS A 787 20.33 -23.63 -5.30
N LEU A 788 21.16 -23.15 -6.24
CA LEU A 788 20.64 -22.50 -7.45
C LEU A 788 19.98 -23.54 -8.36
N PRO A 789 18.80 -23.27 -8.93
CA PRO A 789 18.19 -24.11 -9.96
C PRO A 789 19.11 -24.30 -11.18
N LYS A 790 19.80 -23.23 -11.61
CA LYS A 790 20.81 -23.25 -12.67
C LYS A 790 22.08 -22.53 -12.23
N LYS A 791 23.23 -23.19 -12.40
CA LYS A 791 24.54 -22.58 -12.15
C LYS A 791 24.78 -21.39 -13.07
N GLY A 792 25.43 -20.35 -12.56
CA GLY A 792 25.68 -19.11 -13.30
C GLY A 792 24.51 -18.11 -13.30
N PHE A 793 23.31 -18.52 -12.88
CA PHE A 793 22.11 -17.68 -12.87
C PHE A 793 21.64 -17.40 -11.43
N PRO A 794 22.11 -16.31 -10.79
CA PRO A 794 21.83 -16.04 -9.37
C PRO A 794 20.50 -15.28 -9.16
N VAL A 795 19.45 -15.69 -9.87
CA VAL A 795 18.09 -15.20 -9.69
C VAL A 795 17.18 -16.41 -9.53
N ILE A 796 16.39 -16.44 -8.47
CA ILE A 796 15.43 -17.49 -8.21
C ILE A 796 14.04 -16.88 -8.11
N PHE A 797 13.10 -17.40 -8.88
CA PHE A 797 11.69 -17.25 -8.58
C PHE A 797 11.16 -18.60 -8.05
N HIS A 798 10.69 -18.62 -6.81
CA HIS A 798 10.10 -19.78 -6.17
C HIS A 798 8.58 -19.61 -6.09
N GLY A 799 7.86 -20.37 -6.92
CA GLY A 799 6.41 -20.39 -6.95
C GLY A 799 5.82 -21.08 -5.71
N VAL A 800 4.95 -20.37 -4.99
CA VAL A 800 4.26 -20.89 -3.78
C VAL A 800 2.77 -20.57 -3.87
N ILE A 801 1.93 -21.60 -3.80
CA ILE A 801 0.49 -21.42 -3.60
C ILE A 801 0.24 -21.33 -2.09
N GLY A 802 0.19 -20.11 -1.56
CA GLY A 802 -0.08 -19.87 -0.14
C GLY A 802 -1.53 -19.48 0.13
N LYS A 803 -1.76 -18.89 1.30
CA LYS A 803 -3.08 -18.41 1.74
C LYS A 803 -2.95 -17.01 2.35
N ASP A 804 -3.82 -16.10 1.94
CA ASP A 804 -3.94 -14.78 2.56
C ASP A 804 -4.59 -14.89 3.95
N GLU A 805 -3.82 -14.63 5.00
CA GLU A 805 -4.30 -14.68 6.39
C GLU A 805 -4.19 -13.33 7.10
N ARG A 806 -5.05 -13.15 8.12
CA ARG A 806 -5.11 -11.97 9.00
C ARG A 806 -5.41 -12.43 10.43
N GLU A 807 -5.01 -11.64 11.41
CA GLU A 807 -5.19 -11.97 12.82
C GLU A 807 -5.65 -10.77 13.65
N ALA A 808 -6.43 -11.07 14.70
CA ALA A 808 -6.91 -10.11 15.69
C ALA A 808 -7.52 -8.85 15.04
N ASN A 809 -7.09 -7.65 15.44
CA ASN A 809 -7.62 -6.39 14.89
C ASN A 809 -6.78 -5.84 13.73
N SER A 810 -5.81 -6.60 13.23
CA SER A 810 -4.87 -6.12 12.21
C SER A 810 -5.42 -6.31 10.80
N PRO A 811 -5.60 -5.23 10.00
CA PRO A 811 -6.06 -5.35 8.62
C PRO A 811 -4.97 -5.86 7.66
N SER A 812 -3.70 -5.93 8.10
CA SER A 812 -2.56 -6.37 7.29
C SER A 812 -2.53 -7.89 7.13
N PHE A 813 -2.11 -8.34 5.95
CA PHE A 813 -2.03 -9.75 5.57
C PHE A 813 -0.67 -10.38 5.87
N PHE A 814 -0.66 -11.70 5.97
CA PHE A 814 0.54 -12.54 5.98
C PHE A 814 0.26 -13.86 5.25
N ASN A 815 1.33 -14.57 4.89
CA ASN A 815 1.30 -15.86 4.20
C ASN A 815 2.37 -16.77 4.79
N GLU A 816 1.93 -17.78 5.54
CA GLU A 816 2.80 -18.72 6.25
C GLU A 816 3.64 -19.58 5.29
N ALA A 817 3.07 -20.03 4.18
CA ALA A 817 3.77 -20.89 3.22
C ALA A 817 4.99 -20.18 2.63
N GLU A 818 4.87 -18.89 2.29
CA GLU A 818 6.01 -18.10 1.83
C GLU A 818 7.09 -17.93 2.91
N ILE A 819 6.71 -17.74 4.18
CA ILE A 819 7.67 -17.61 5.29
C ILE A 819 8.46 -18.92 5.45
N LYS A 820 7.82 -20.08 5.31
CA LYS A 820 8.48 -21.38 5.42
C LYS A 820 9.56 -21.58 4.35
N ILE A 821 9.23 -21.28 3.10
CA ILE A 821 10.20 -21.32 1.99
C ILE A 821 11.30 -20.28 2.17
N LEU A 822 10.97 -19.10 2.69
CA LEU A 822 11.97 -18.08 3.00
C LEU A 822 12.98 -18.57 4.04
N VAL A 823 12.49 -19.20 5.10
CA VAL A 823 13.33 -19.78 6.17
C VAL A 823 14.20 -20.91 5.63
N SER A 824 13.68 -21.78 4.77
CA SER A 824 14.50 -22.86 4.17
C SER A 824 15.67 -22.31 3.35
N TYR A 825 15.47 -21.24 2.57
CA TYR A 825 16.57 -20.57 1.88
C TYR A 825 17.58 -19.93 2.83
N LEU A 826 17.14 -19.32 3.94
CA LEU A 826 18.04 -18.76 4.94
C LEU A 826 18.90 -19.85 5.60
N LEU A 827 18.32 -21.00 5.92
CA LEU A 827 19.05 -22.15 6.45
C LEU A 827 20.07 -22.69 5.43
N ASN A 828 19.68 -22.81 4.16
CA ASN A 828 20.59 -23.21 3.09
C ASN A 828 21.76 -22.23 2.93
N LEU A 829 21.50 -20.92 3.01
CA LEU A 829 22.54 -19.89 2.97
C LEU A 829 23.48 -19.98 4.18
N LYS A 830 22.95 -20.23 5.38
CA LYS A 830 23.76 -20.38 6.59
C LYS A 830 24.62 -21.65 6.57
N ASN A 831 24.06 -22.75 6.07
CA ASN A 831 24.74 -24.06 5.96
C ASN A 831 25.71 -24.14 4.77
N SER A 832 25.80 -23.08 3.96
CA SER A 832 26.79 -22.99 2.89
C SER A 832 28.13 -22.59 3.48
N HIS A 833 29.03 -23.57 3.62
CA HIS A 833 30.36 -23.36 4.22
C HIS A 833 31.35 -22.70 3.25
N ARG A 834 32.46 -22.15 3.78
CA ARG A 834 33.59 -21.64 2.96
C ARG A 834 34.13 -22.68 1.96
N LYS A 835 33.95 -23.98 2.23
CA LYS A 835 34.33 -25.08 1.33
C LYS A 835 33.60 -25.03 -0.02
N ASP A 836 32.42 -24.42 -0.09
CA ASP A 836 31.66 -24.21 -1.34
C ASP A 836 32.16 -22.97 -2.13
N GLY A 837 33.27 -22.34 -1.72
CA GLY A 837 33.84 -21.14 -2.36
C GLY A 837 33.08 -19.84 -2.05
N LEU A 838 32.15 -19.87 -1.09
CA LEU A 838 31.25 -18.77 -0.76
C LEU A 838 31.83 -17.82 0.31
N PRO A 839 31.48 -16.52 0.27
CA PRO A 839 31.92 -15.56 1.28
C PRO A 839 31.27 -15.84 2.64
N SER A 840 31.98 -15.48 3.71
CA SER A 840 31.42 -15.52 5.08
C SER A 840 30.28 -14.52 5.20
N LEU A 841 29.06 -15.01 5.45
CA LEU A 841 27.87 -14.17 5.55
C LEU A 841 27.65 -13.63 6.98
N THR A 842 27.15 -12.41 7.06
CA THR A 842 26.67 -11.77 8.30
C THR A 842 25.26 -11.23 8.06
N SER A 843 24.54 -10.85 9.12
CA SER A 843 23.18 -10.32 9.02
C SER A 843 23.07 -9.10 8.08
N ASP A 844 24.13 -8.28 8.00
CA ASP A 844 24.16 -7.06 7.18
C ASP A 844 24.28 -7.35 5.67
N HIS A 845 24.68 -8.56 5.30
CA HIS A 845 24.75 -8.97 3.89
C HIS A 845 23.38 -9.35 3.32
N ILE A 846 22.36 -9.57 4.17
CA ILE A 846 21.06 -10.10 3.78
C ILE A 846 19.97 -9.06 4.03
N GLY A 847 19.03 -8.92 3.09
CA GLY A 847 17.83 -8.12 3.24
C GLY A 847 16.58 -8.91 2.89
N ILE A 848 15.51 -8.71 3.66
CA ILE A 848 14.21 -9.32 3.37
C ILE A 848 13.17 -8.22 3.13
N ILE A 849 12.55 -8.24 1.96
CA ILE A 849 11.54 -7.29 1.53
C ILE A 849 10.18 -7.98 1.55
N ALA A 850 9.21 -7.38 2.25
CA ALA A 850 7.82 -7.84 2.21
C ALA A 850 6.87 -6.63 2.26
N PRO A 851 5.80 -6.60 1.44
CA PRO A 851 4.94 -5.43 1.32
C PRO A 851 3.94 -5.28 2.47
N PHE A 852 3.63 -6.37 3.18
CA PHE A 852 2.67 -6.35 4.28
C PHE A 852 3.36 -6.37 5.64
N ARG A 853 2.88 -5.49 6.53
CA ARG A 853 3.43 -5.34 7.89
C ARG A 853 3.37 -6.63 8.69
N LYS A 854 2.24 -7.35 8.64
CA LYS A 854 2.08 -8.60 9.37
C LYS A 854 3.01 -9.69 8.87
N GLN A 855 3.35 -9.70 7.58
CA GLN A 855 4.41 -10.56 7.04
C GLN A 855 5.78 -10.20 7.65
N VAL A 856 6.15 -8.92 7.67
CA VAL A 856 7.40 -8.44 8.28
C VAL A 856 7.51 -8.85 9.75
N GLU A 857 6.44 -8.63 10.53
CA GLU A 857 6.36 -8.99 11.95
C GLU A 857 6.58 -10.50 12.18
N LYS A 858 5.88 -11.35 11.39
CA LYS A 858 6.03 -12.80 11.51
C LYS A 858 7.42 -13.27 11.09
N ILE A 859 8.00 -12.74 10.01
CA ILE A 859 9.37 -13.07 9.61
C ILE A 859 10.36 -12.73 10.74
N LYS A 860 10.29 -11.52 11.32
CA LYS A 860 11.15 -11.12 12.45
C LYS A 860 10.99 -12.04 13.66
N LYS A 861 9.74 -12.45 13.98
CA LYS A 861 9.46 -13.40 15.06
C LYS A 861 10.13 -14.75 14.79
N THR A 862 10.03 -15.26 13.56
CA THR A 862 10.64 -16.53 13.15
C THR A 862 12.17 -16.49 13.25
N LEU A 863 12.81 -15.41 12.80
CA LEU A 863 14.27 -15.25 12.88
C LEU A 863 14.79 -15.32 14.33
N LYS A 864 14.02 -14.83 15.30
CA LYS A 864 14.39 -14.89 16.73
C LYS A 864 14.13 -16.25 17.36
N ALA A 865 13.14 -16.98 16.87
CA ALA A 865 12.67 -18.22 17.49
C ALA A 865 13.40 -19.47 16.97
N VAL A 866 13.80 -19.50 15.69
CA VAL A 866 14.57 -20.62 15.11
C VAL A 866 16.02 -20.56 15.61
N ASN A 867 16.46 -21.58 16.35
CA ASN A 867 17.78 -21.61 16.97
C ASN A 867 18.93 -21.37 15.97
N ASP A 868 18.88 -22.05 14.82
CA ASP A 868 19.90 -21.89 13.78
C ASP A 868 19.95 -20.48 13.19
N LEU A 869 18.89 -19.67 13.31
CA LEU A 869 18.83 -18.32 12.76
C LEU A 869 19.00 -17.21 13.81
N LYS A 870 19.23 -17.55 15.09
CA LYS A 870 19.37 -16.57 16.18
C LYS A 870 20.47 -15.55 15.92
N GLU A 871 21.63 -15.97 15.39
CA GLU A 871 22.73 -15.07 15.02
C GLU A 871 22.35 -14.09 13.89
N TRP A 872 21.31 -14.43 13.13
CA TRP A 872 20.76 -13.65 12.03
C TRP A 872 19.48 -12.90 12.42
N SER A 873 19.20 -12.76 13.73
CA SER A 873 18.03 -12.02 14.24
C SER A 873 18.01 -10.55 13.83
N ASN A 874 19.18 -9.99 13.49
CA ASN A 874 19.37 -8.59 13.12
C ASN A 874 19.29 -8.34 11.61
N ILE A 875 18.92 -9.35 10.80
CA ILE A 875 18.65 -9.14 9.37
C ILE A 875 17.60 -8.04 9.23
N LYS A 876 17.86 -7.08 8.34
CA LYS A 876 16.89 -6.04 8.01
C LYS A 876 15.69 -6.69 7.31
N VAL A 877 14.51 -6.56 7.92
CA VAL A 877 13.21 -6.96 7.35
C VAL A 877 12.30 -5.73 7.32
N GLY A 878 11.73 -5.41 6.16
CA GLY A 878 10.94 -4.19 5.97
C GLY A 878 10.23 -4.13 4.63
N SER A 879 9.47 -3.06 4.41
CA SER A 879 8.81 -2.81 3.12
C SER A 879 9.78 -2.28 2.07
N VAL A 880 9.35 -2.21 0.81
CA VAL A 880 10.17 -1.67 -0.30
C VAL A 880 10.64 -0.25 0.00
N GLU A 881 9.76 0.56 0.59
CA GLU A 881 10.02 1.94 0.97
C GLU A 881 11.20 2.04 1.98
N GLU A 882 11.28 1.13 2.95
CA GLU A 882 12.40 1.11 3.92
C GLU A 882 13.74 0.70 3.29
N PHE A 883 13.70 -0.03 2.19
CA PHE A 883 14.87 -0.52 1.46
C PHE A 883 15.35 0.45 0.37
N GLN A 884 14.62 1.52 0.11
CA GLN A 884 15.03 2.52 -0.86
C GLN A 884 16.35 3.19 -0.42
N GLY A 885 17.26 3.40 -1.37
CA GLY A 885 18.62 3.87 -1.10
C GLY A 885 19.55 2.84 -0.43
N GLN A 886 19.04 1.71 0.05
CA GLN A 886 19.84 0.63 0.61
C GLN A 886 20.15 -0.44 -0.45
N GLU A 887 21.14 -1.28 -0.15
CA GLU A 887 21.55 -2.43 -0.96
C GLU A 887 22.06 -3.55 -0.05
N ARG A 888 21.95 -4.79 -0.51
CA ARG A 888 22.40 -5.99 0.21
C ARG A 888 23.06 -6.97 -0.76
N LEU A 889 23.96 -7.80 -0.26
CA LEU A 889 24.59 -8.83 -1.08
C LEU A 889 23.54 -9.81 -1.61
N ILE A 890 22.63 -10.22 -0.72
CA ILE A 890 21.51 -11.11 -0.98
C ILE A 890 20.20 -10.41 -0.60
N VAL A 891 19.19 -10.50 -1.46
CA VAL A 891 17.84 -10.01 -1.14
C VAL A 891 16.82 -11.12 -1.36
N LEU A 892 15.96 -11.32 -0.36
CA LEU A 892 14.80 -12.18 -0.44
C LEU A 892 13.54 -11.30 -0.49
N VAL A 893 12.60 -11.62 -1.38
CA VAL A 893 11.35 -10.89 -1.56
C VAL A 893 10.18 -11.84 -1.35
N SER A 894 9.29 -11.53 -0.40
CA SER A 894 8.02 -12.26 -0.19
C SER A 894 6.88 -11.39 -0.70
N THR A 895 6.08 -11.91 -1.64
CA THR A 895 4.98 -11.17 -2.28
C THR A 895 3.65 -11.25 -1.53
N VAL A 896 3.50 -12.26 -0.67
CA VAL A 896 2.40 -12.55 0.27
C VAL A 896 1.07 -12.95 -0.37
N ARG A 897 0.62 -12.25 -1.40
CA ARG A 897 -0.73 -12.42 -1.96
C ARG A 897 -0.93 -13.78 -2.60
N SER A 898 -2.05 -14.42 -2.30
CA SER A 898 -2.44 -15.73 -2.86
C SER A 898 -3.93 -15.84 -3.24
N SER A 899 -4.70 -14.74 -3.23
CA SER A 899 -6.11 -14.71 -3.60
C SER A 899 -6.52 -13.53 -4.49
N ILE A 900 -7.15 -13.85 -5.63
CA ILE A 900 -7.74 -12.89 -6.60
C ILE A 900 -8.78 -11.95 -5.98
N ASN A 901 -9.51 -12.39 -4.94
CA ASN A 901 -10.57 -11.58 -4.32
C ASN A 901 -10.03 -10.29 -3.69
N TYR A 902 -8.75 -10.26 -3.32
CA TYR A 902 -8.08 -9.09 -2.76
C TYR A 902 -7.25 -8.30 -3.77
N VAL A 903 -6.96 -8.88 -4.96
CA VAL A 903 -6.18 -8.21 -6.01
C VAL A 903 -6.90 -6.98 -6.56
N LYS A 904 -8.22 -7.06 -6.79
CA LYS A 904 -9.02 -5.89 -7.19
C LYS A 904 -9.03 -4.80 -6.11
N MET A 905 -9.12 -5.18 -4.84
CA MET A 905 -8.99 -4.21 -3.74
C MET A 905 -7.61 -3.55 -3.73
N ASP A 906 -6.53 -4.31 -3.92
CA ASP A 906 -5.17 -3.75 -3.93
C ASP A 906 -4.92 -2.76 -5.07
N GLN A 907 -5.58 -2.97 -6.22
CA GLN A 907 -5.59 -2.05 -7.37
C GLN A 907 -6.42 -0.79 -7.08
N ASP A 908 -7.66 -0.95 -6.62
CA ASP A 908 -8.58 0.16 -6.34
C ASP A 908 -8.09 1.08 -5.21
N PHE A 909 -7.24 0.57 -4.30
CA PHE A 909 -6.74 1.30 -3.13
C PHE A 909 -5.25 1.67 -3.18
N SER A 910 -4.55 1.44 -4.30
CA SER A 910 -3.11 1.73 -4.45
C SER A 910 -2.20 1.07 -3.38
N ILE A 911 -2.69 0.03 -2.71
CA ILE A 911 -1.97 -0.74 -1.69
C ILE A 911 -0.96 -1.70 -2.36
N GLY A 912 -1.20 -2.09 -3.62
CA GLY A 912 -0.52 -3.18 -4.29
C GLY A 912 0.96 -2.96 -4.58
N PHE A 913 1.84 -3.60 -3.82
CA PHE A 913 3.19 -3.99 -4.28
C PHE A 913 3.16 -4.71 -5.63
N LEU A 914 2.05 -5.42 -5.92
CA LEU A 914 1.85 -6.15 -7.16
C LEU A 914 1.52 -5.29 -8.38
N ALA A 915 0.87 -4.13 -8.16
CA ALA A 915 0.39 -3.29 -9.26
C ALA A 915 1.35 -2.13 -9.60
N ASN A 916 2.20 -1.73 -8.65
CA ASN A 916 3.08 -0.59 -8.82
C ASN A 916 4.45 -1.01 -9.41
N ALA A 917 4.68 -0.66 -10.67
CA ALA A 917 5.92 -0.99 -11.39
C ALA A 917 7.18 -0.36 -10.75
N LYS A 918 7.08 0.84 -10.16
CA LYS A 918 8.20 1.48 -9.43
C LYS A 918 8.59 0.70 -8.17
N ARG A 919 7.61 0.13 -7.45
CA ARG A 919 7.89 -0.77 -6.29
C ARG A 919 8.61 -2.04 -6.74
N PHE A 920 8.16 -2.64 -7.84
CA PHE A 920 8.84 -3.79 -8.45
C PHE A 920 10.30 -3.44 -8.77
N ASN A 921 10.52 -2.34 -9.50
CA ASN A 921 11.86 -1.91 -9.90
C ASN A 921 12.79 -1.72 -8.69
N VAL A 922 12.33 -1.02 -7.64
CA VAL A 922 13.12 -0.85 -6.41
C VAL A 922 13.44 -2.20 -5.77
N ALA A 923 12.45 -3.08 -5.59
CA ALA A 923 12.63 -4.37 -4.93
C ALA A 923 13.64 -5.28 -5.67
N MET A 924 13.55 -5.38 -6.99
CA MET A 924 14.43 -6.23 -7.79
C MET A 924 15.88 -5.72 -7.84
N THR A 925 16.09 -4.41 -7.66
CA THR A 925 17.40 -3.75 -7.80
C THR A 925 18.15 -3.50 -6.49
N ARG A 926 17.71 -4.15 -5.39
CA ARG A 926 18.39 -4.08 -4.08
C ARG A 926 19.53 -5.09 -3.93
N ALA A 927 19.49 -6.19 -4.69
CA ALA A 927 20.47 -7.27 -4.61
C ALA A 927 21.73 -6.97 -5.42
N LYS A 928 22.90 -7.33 -4.86
CA LYS A 928 24.17 -7.30 -5.59
C LYS A 928 24.46 -8.63 -6.30
N ALA A 929 24.37 -9.74 -5.58
CA ALA A 929 24.88 -11.02 -6.03
C ALA A 929 23.82 -12.12 -6.12
N LEU A 930 22.75 -12.09 -5.31
CA LEU A 930 21.69 -13.11 -5.33
C LEU A 930 20.32 -12.48 -5.02
N LEU A 931 19.35 -12.75 -5.88
CA LEU A 931 17.96 -12.35 -5.71
C LEU A 931 17.06 -13.60 -5.62
N ILE A 932 16.28 -13.72 -4.55
CA ILE A 932 15.30 -14.79 -4.38
C ILE A 932 13.92 -14.16 -4.19
N VAL A 933 12.99 -14.48 -5.08
CA VAL A 933 11.60 -14.01 -5.03
C VAL A 933 10.69 -15.18 -4.73
N ILE A 934 9.81 -15.03 -3.75
CA ILE A 934 8.89 -16.05 -3.27
C ILE A 934 7.47 -15.50 -3.39
N GLY A 935 6.62 -16.20 -4.13
CA GLY A 935 5.27 -15.69 -4.38
C GLY A 935 4.39 -16.62 -5.19
N ASN A 936 3.11 -16.26 -5.29
CA ASN A 936 2.13 -17.02 -6.05
C ASN A 936 2.17 -16.68 -7.54
N PRO A 937 2.71 -17.55 -8.41
CA PRO A 937 2.92 -17.23 -9.83
C PRO A 937 1.61 -16.97 -10.57
N VAL A 938 0.54 -17.70 -10.24
CA VAL A 938 -0.79 -17.58 -10.88
C VAL A 938 -1.38 -16.18 -10.70
N ILE A 939 -1.10 -15.53 -9.58
CA ILE A 939 -1.58 -14.16 -9.31
C ILE A 939 -0.62 -13.13 -9.88
N LEU A 940 0.67 -13.34 -9.71
CA LEU A 940 1.70 -12.41 -10.16
C LEU A 940 1.69 -12.26 -11.68
N MET A 941 1.49 -13.35 -12.43
CA MET A 941 1.41 -13.33 -13.90
C MET A 941 0.22 -12.54 -14.46
N LYS A 942 -0.76 -12.14 -13.63
CA LYS A 942 -1.82 -11.22 -14.07
C LYS A 942 -1.34 -9.78 -14.26
N ASN A 943 -0.14 -9.46 -13.76
CA ASN A 943 0.49 -8.16 -13.94
C ASN A 943 1.62 -8.28 -14.99
N PRO A 944 1.65 -7.42 -16.04
CA PRO A 944 2.63 -7.55 -17.12
C PRO A 944 4.10 -7.48 -16.67
N THR A 945 4.42 -6.65 -15.67
CA THR A 945 5.78 -6.50 -15.13
C THR A 945 6.24 -7.80 -14.46
N TRP A 946 5.38 -8.39 -13.64
CA TRP A 946 5.65 -9.67 -12.96
C TRP A 946 5.66 -10.84 -13.93
N GLU A 947 4.74 -10.86 -14.90
CA GLU A 947 4.70 -11.88 -15.95
C GLU A 947 6.04 -11.94 -16.70
N ARG A 948 6.54 -10.79 -17.16
CA ARG A 948 7.82 -10.72 -17.88
C ARG A 948 8.98 -11.25 -17.02
N PHE A 949 9.01 -10.91 -15.74
CA PHE A 949 10.04 -11.40 -14.80
C PHE A 949 9.97 -12.91 -14.56
N ILE A 950 8.76 -13.46 -14.41
CA ILE A 950 8.56 -14.90 -14.19
C ILE A 950 8.96 -15.69 -15.43
N ARG A 951 8.52 -15.25 -16.63
CA ARG A 951 8.93 -15.86 -17.91
C ARG A 951 10.44 -15.83 -18.09
N TYR A 952 11.10 -14.72 -17.76
CA TYR A 952 12.56 -14.64 -17.79
C TYR A 952 13.23 -15.67 -16.86
N CYS A 953 12.71 -15.86 -15.65
CA CYS A 953 13.24 -16.88 -14.75
C CYS A 953 13.00 -18.29 -15.29
N GLU A 954 11.92 -18.53 -16.00
CA GLU A 954 11.65 -19.82 -16.65
C GLU A 954 12.58 -20.07 -17.84
N GLU A 955 12.66 -19.12 -18.78
CA GLU A 955 13.54 -19.16 -19.97
C GLU A 955 15.00 -19.41 -19.59
N GLU A 956 15.46 -18.75 -18.53
CA GLU A 956 16.82 -18.90 -18.04
C GLU A 956 17.01 -20.03 -17.03
N GLY A 957 15.97 -20.79 -16.68
CA GLY A 957 16.07 -21.93 -15.76
C GLY A 957 16.32 -21.55 -14.28
N GLY A 958 15.95 -20.35 -13.85
CA GLY A 958 15.91 -19.91 -12.45
C GLY A 958 14.54 -20.05 -11.77
N TYR A 959 13.53 -20.58 -12.45
CA TYR A 959 12.21 -20.89 -11.89
C TYR A 959 12.24 -22.20 -11.08
N THR A 960 11.58 -22.22 -9.92
CA THR A 960 11.38 -23.43 -9.12
C THR A 960 10.10 -23.32 -8.26
N GLY A 961 9.74 -24.38 -7.54
CA GLY A 961 8.47 -24.44 -6.79
C GLY A 961 7.29 -24.80 -7.69
N PHE A 962 6.09 -24.37 -7.31
CA PHE A 962 4.83 -24.69 -8.01
C PHE A 962 4.85 -24.24 -9.47
N ASP A 963 4.62 -25.14 -10.43
CA ASP A 963 4.48 -24.77 -11.85
C ASP A 963 3.11 -24.12 -12.10
N TYR A 964 3.11 -22.91 -12.64
CA TYR A 964 1.87 -22.20 -12.94
C TYR A 964 1.09 -22.84 -14.10
N LYS A 965 1.73 -23.69 -14.91
CA LYS A 965 1.07 -24.50 -15.96
C LYS A 965 0.17 -25.59 -15.36
N ASP A 966 0.44 -26.02 -14.13
CA ASP A 966 -0.43 -26.94 -13.38
C ASP A 966 -1.71 -26.25 -12.85
N SER A 967 -1.83 -24.93 -13.05
CA SER A 967 -3.10 -24.24 -12.82
C SER A 967 -4.01 -24.42 -14.03
N GLU A 968 -5.19 -25.01 -13.81
CA GLU A 968 -6.19 -25.11 -14.87
C GLU A 968 -6.59 -23.69 -15.30
N GLY A 969 -6.57 -23.42 -16.61
CA GLY A 969 -7.00 -22.14 -17.16
C GLY A 969 -8.38 -21.74 -16.64
N GLU A 970 -8.57 -20.45 -16.33
CA GLU A 970 -9.86 -19.94 -15.81
C GLU A 970 -11.04 -20.36 -16.70
N GLU A 971 -10.81 -20.58 -17.99
CA GLU A 971 -11.79 -21.04 -18.97
C GLU A 971 -12.31 -22.45 -18.70
N PHE A 972 -11.46 -23.41 -18.33
CA PHE A 972 -11.89 -24.77 -17.98
C PHE A 972 -12.70 -24.80 -16.69
N LEU A 973 -12.28 -24.03 -15.68
CA LEU A 973 -13.02 -23.89 -14.44
C LEU A 973 -14.38 -23.20 -14.68
N VAL A 974 -14.42 -22.17 -15.54
CA VAL A 974 -15.65 -21.49 -15.95
C VAL A 974 -16.57 -22.44 -16.72
N ALA A 975 -16.04 -23.27 -17.62
CA ALA A 975 -16.82 -24.27 -18.36
C ALA A 975 -17.43 -25.32 -17.42
N ARG A 976 -16.63 -25.89 -16.49
CA ARG A 976 -17.16 -26.83 -15.47
C ARG A 976 -18.23 -26.17 -14.61
N LEU A 977 -18.00 -24.94 -14.14
CA LEU A 977 -18.97 -24.19 -13.34
C LEU A 977 -20.26 -23.89 -14.12
N ALA A 978 -20.15 -23.54 -15.40
CA ALA A 978 -21.29 -23.29 -16.27
C ALA A 978 -22.11 -24.57 -16.55
N GLY A 979 -21.49 -25.76 -16.50
CA GLY A 979 -22.15 -27.05 -16.68
C GLY A 979 -22.84 -27.64 -15.43
N LEU A 980 -22.75 -26.99 -14.26
CA LEU A 980 -23.37 -27.47 -13.01
C LEU A 980 -24.86 -27.12 -12.93
N SER A 981 -25.69 -28.12 -12.59
CA SER A 981 -27.13 -27.95 -12.39
C SER A 981 -27.45 -27.74 -10.91
N LEU A 982 -27.36 -26.49 -10.44
CA LEU A 982 -27.70 -26.14 -9.06
C LEU A 982 -29.21 -25.87 -8.90
N HIS A 983 -29.95 -26.87 -8.45
CA HIS A 983 -31.32 -26.74 -7.97
C HIS A 983 -31.31 -26.56 -6.45
N VAL A 984 -31.85 -25.44 -5.98
CA VAL A 984 -32.02 -25.16 -4.55
C VAL A 984 -33.50 -24.94 -4.34
N GLY A 985 -34.08 -25.65 -3.38
CA GLY A 985 -35.50 -25.67 -3.13
C GLY A 985 -36.03 -24.27 -2.83
N SER A 986 -36.67 -23.67 -3.83
CA SER A 986 -37.76 -22.72 -3.62
C SER A 986 -38.97 -23.37 -4.24
N GLU A 987 -40.02 -23.53 -3.44
CA GLU A 987 -41.39 -23.78 -3.90
C GLU A 987 -41.68 -22.84 -5.08
N ASP A 988 -41.63 -23.40 -6.29
CA ASP A 988 -42.39 -22.89 -7.40
C ASP A 988 -43.84 -23.22 -7.01
N LEU A 989 -44.59 -22.21 -6.56
CA LEU A 989 -46.04 -22.30 -6.51
C LEU A 989 -46.51 -22.37 -7.96
N GLU A 990 -46.53 -23.58 -8.51
CA GLU A 990 -47.25 -23.92 -9.73
C GLU A 990 -48.73 -23.68 -9.46
N GLU A 991 -49.29 -22.76 -10.25
CA GLU A 991 -50.70 -22.75 -10.56
C GLU A 991 -51.10 -24.12 -11.10
N SER A 992 -52.10 -24.74 -10.47
CA SER A 992 -52.86 -25.84 -11.06
C SER A 992 -54.36 -25.52 -10.95
N PRO A 993 -55.16 -25.97 -11.92
CA PRO A 993 -56.25 -25.19 -12.50
C PRO A 993 -57.61 -25.45 -11.86
N ALA A 994 -58.54 -24.55 -12.18
CA ALA A 994 -59.93 -24.47 -11.75
C ALA A 994 -60.63 -25.80 -11.43
N GLN A 995 -61.27 -25.83 -10.25
CA GLN A 995 -62.71 -26.09 -10.09
C GLN A 995 -63.22 -25.40 -8.83
#